data_AF-A0A538T2F8-F1
#
_entry.id   AF-A0A538T2F8-F1
#
_cell.length_a   1.000
_cell.length_b   1.000
_cell.length_c   1.000
_cell.angle_alpha   90.00
_cell.angle_beta   90.00
_cell.angle_gamma   90.00
#
_symmetry.space_group_name_H-M   'P 1'
#
loop_
_entity.id
_entity.type
_entity.pdbx_description
1 polymer ?
#
loop_
_entity_poly.entity_id
_entity_poly.type
_entity_poly.pdbx_seq_one_letter_code
_entity_poly.pdbx_strand_id
1 'polypeptide(L)'
;MMVAAKRSGLGSVGAALLLALVGCGPKAKPPLAPTGSPSTEIEAVHPAARSTGVFYDTEIWVRFTEPIDPASVNERTIFLKLDTVRIPVALTYDAPTRTLRLTPLAQLALLRTYTVEITSGVKASGGHPLSPTFWQFRTNGLRRLNHPTPAEGTLGESPFALLTWGAAEPPSAGSIVYRVYEAADSAVVAARSSDPISIGQLPYLMTRSPWGLGARVFWAVTAVNQTSDEQLDGPVWSFETLPAGTPVDSLFVSCTEWGYYDLVAKMKHCFGDFLFLGPRYVDGVHWPLPALKLAGARVTVETAGSNPISGRPTLWPVKEPWLSCTYAVVTPTPENASVADGVRLPGAGSQYALFESNPLTACLEAGGRYGTFYGFSLRGYVNLGYLTPNYRGHGPLLTLYYYRTVSRRVRVHSGVMPRPVGGRSCAAMLTAAACLGLFAAASPARAQPTRPWTPPSSDSLLAWAADARAHFHTNTGDSTGGANLKAYDLVGQIARHMLRALGRTHMLQAHAIEPAIDSLGLDTEVAIDPAQPTFALVMVHNPFRPRAESVGWLFWYRQNDLRTQGVSFRGGHEPRMKVWYEGAASAPYEWAILDRTPGKGGYNFTLLRMNAQAYFWDADQYEGYGPDLSDAIEAGFMDIDHDGRPELLAWARAEPESLFETCRGCPGILTERLYTLAEGGYELDDSRTLPTAYSTFVLFIRLLRIARSPSAGARAAGVGCGRSKVSRPTARGRAG
;
A
#
# COMPACT_ATOMS: atom_id res chain seq x y z
N MET A 1 -15.58 -34.80 -38.03
CA MET A 1 -15.38 -35.24 -39.42
C MET A 1 -14.40 -36.40 -39.39
N MET A 2 -14.87 -37.61 -39.70
CA MET A 2 -14.10 -38.86 -39.76
C MET A 2 -12.95 -38.77 -40.77
N VAL A 3 -11.81 -39.43 -40.51
CA VAL A 3 -11.32 -40.59 -41.30
C VAL A 3 -10.21 -41.29 -40.50
N ALA A 4 -10.26 -42.61 -40.53
CA ALA A 4 -9.42 -43.56 -39.82
C ALA A 4 -8.40 -44.27 -40.75
N ALA A 5 -7.56 -45.11 -40.12
CA ALA A 5 -6.90 -46.31 -40.66
C ALA A 5 -5.52 -46.09 -41.34
N LYS A 6 -4.52 -47.00 -41.29
CA LYS A 6 -4.39 -48.36 -40.73
C LYS A 6 -2.90 -48.77 -40.70
N ARG A 7 -2.60 -49.77 -39.87
CA ARG A 7 -1.41 -50.66 -39.78
C ARG A 7 -1.00 -51.25 -41.17
N SER A 8 0.18 -51.82 -41.46
CA SER A 8 0.97 -52.91 -40.81
C SER A 8 2.14 -53.34 -41.74
N GLY A 9 3.17 -54.03 -41.20
CA GLY A 9 4.03 -55.01 -41.93
C GLY A 9 5.54 -54.75 -41.77
N LEU A 10 6.35 -55.38 -40.90
CA LEU A 10 6.77 -56.78 -40.65
C LEU A 10 7.89 -57.33 -41.58
N GLY A 11 9.01 -57.75 -40.96
CA GLY A 11 10.05 -58.70 -41.44
C GLY A 11 11.23 -58.09 -42.21
N SER A 12 12.49 -58.54 -42.13
CA SER A 12 13.16 -59.61 -41.37
C SER A 12 14.66 -59.66 -41.79
N VAL A 13 15.56 -59.85 -40.82
CA VAL A 13 16.79 -60.70 -40.83
C VAL A 13 17.97 -60.41 -41.81
N GLY A 14 19.18 -60.26 -41.23
CA GLY A 14 20.37 -61.03 -41.68
C GLY A 14 21.73 -60.32 -41.91
N ALA A 15 22.65 -60.47 -40.94
CA ALA A 15 24.13 -60.64 -41.01
C ALA A 15 25.01 -59.65 -41.83
N ALA A 16 25.86 -58.82 -41.20
CA ALA A 16 27.21 -59.06 -40.65
C ALA A 16 28.37 -58.90 -41.65
N LEU A 17 29.23 -57.87 -41.43
CA LEU A 17 30.65 -57.89 -41.82
C LEU A 17 31.48 -56.94 -40.93
N LEU A 18 32.59 -57.47 -40.41
CA LEU A 18 33.59 -56.81 -39.55
C LEU A 18 34.46 -55.80 -40.33
N LEU A 19 34.84 -54.70 -39.67
CA LEU A 19 36.14 -54.05 -39.85
C LEU A 19 36.56 -53.37 -38.55
N ALA A 20 37.72 -53.79 -38.03
CA ALA A 20 38.40 -53.20 -36.88
C ALA A 20 39.28 -52.04 -37.34
N LEU A 21 39.36 -50.97 -36.52
CA LEU A 21 40.55 -50.14 -36.32
C LEU A 21 40.40 -49.35 -34.99
N VAL A 22 41.55 -49.07 -34.40
CA VAL A 22 41.83 -48.87 -32.97
C VAL A 22 41.82 -47.38 -32.54
N GLY A 23 41.35 -47.11 -31.32
CA GLY A 23 42.01 -46.17 -30.38
C GLY A 23 41.39 -44.77 -30.17
N CYS A 24 40.68 -44.54 -29.06
CA CYS A 24 41.20 -43.93 -27.82
C CYS A 24 40.08 -43.57 -26.81
N GLY A 25 39.96 -44.36 -25.74
CA GLY A 25 39.54 -44.01 -24.37
C GLY A 25 38.14 -43.44 -24.07
N PRO A 26 37.23 -44.22 -23.44
CA PRO A 26 36.20 -43.65 -22.58
C PRO A 26 36.72 -43.46 -21.15
N LYS A 27 36.51 -42.24 -20.65
CA LYS A 27 36.72 -41.80 -19.28
C LYS A 27 36.21 -42.83 -18.26
N ALA A 28 36.97 -42.98 -17.18
CA ALA A 28 36.67 -43.85 -16.05
C ALA A 28 35.21 -43.70 -15.58
N LYS A 29 34.53 -44.85 -15.45
CA LYS A 29 33.28 -44.99 -14.72
C LYS A 29 33.50 -44.43 -13.30
N PRO A 30 32.62 -43.54 -12.80
CA PRO A 30 32.68 -43.12 -11.39
C PRO A 30 32.65 -44.38 -10.51
N PRO A 31 33.39 -44.41 -9.38
CA PRO A 31 33.45 -45.59 -8.54
C PRO A 31 32.03 -45.96 -8.09
N LEU A 32 31.61 -47.19 -8.39
CA LEU A 32 30.41 -47.78 -7.83
C LEU A 32 30.58 -47.77 -6.30
N ALA A 33 29.73 -47.00 -5.61
CA ALA A 33 29.57 -47.15 -4.18
C ALA A 33 29.18 -48.62 -3.86
N PRO A 34 29.78 -49.25 -2.84
CA PRO A 34 29.52 -50.64 -2.50
C PRO A 34 28.05 -50.86 -2.14
N THR A 35 27.45 -51.91 -2.70
CA THR A 35 26.04 -52.26 -2.48
C THR A 35 25.90 -53.18 -1.27
N GLY A 36 25.80 -52.61 -0.07
CA GLY A 36 25.42 -53.36 1.13
C GLY A 36 23.95 -53.79 1.04
N SER A 37 23.69 -55.10 0.99
CA SER A 37 22.36 -55.68 1.22
C SER A 37 22.18 -55.92 2.72
N PRO A 38 20.96 -55.84 3.28
CA PRO A 38 20.75 -56.14 4.69
C PRO A 38 21.24 -57.56 5.01
N SER A 39 22.07 -57.67 6.05
CA SER A 39 22.59 -58.94 6.58
C SER A 39 21.43 -59.87 6.98
N THR A 40 21.64 -61.19 7.02
CA THR A 40 20.65 -62.18 7.51
C THR A 40 20.12 -61.85 8.91
N GLU A 41 20.88 -61.07 9.70
CA GLU A 41 20.52 -60.64 11.05
C GLU A 41 19.56 -59.42 11.06
N ILE A 42 19.49 -58.65 9.97
CA ILE A 42 18.59 -57.52 9.79
C ILE A 42 17.34 -57.95 9.05
N GLU A 43 16.19 -57.75 9.67
CA GLU A 43 14.89 -58.05 9.08
C GLU A 43 14.42 -56.92 8.15
N ALA A 44 14.55 -55.66 8.59
CA ALA A 44 14.13 -54.50 7.83
C ALA A 44 14.85 -53.23 8.29
N VAL A 45 14.98 -52.25 7.39
CA VAL A 45 15.51 -50.91 7.70
C VAL A 45 14.61 -49.84 7.13
N HIS A 46 14.62 -48.69 7.78
CA HIS A 46 14.03 -47.46 7.28
C HIS A 46 14.98 -46.29 7.53
N PRO A 47 15.22 -45.43 6.54
CA PRO A 47 14.83 -45.56 5.13
C PRO A 47 15.40 -46.83 4.47
N ALA A 48 14.77 -47.30 3.40
CA ALA A 48 15.20 -48.49 2.69
C ALA A 48 16.64 -48.32 2.13
N ALA A 49 17.41 -49.40 2.09
CA ALA A 49 18.79 -49.34 1.61
C ALA A 49 18.87 -48.82 0.17
N ARG A 50 19.72 -47.80 -0.04
CA ARG A 50 19.94 -47.05 -1.28
C ARG A 50 18.73 -46.23 -1.75
N SER A 51 17.74 -45.98 -0.89
CA SER A 51 16.63 -45.08 -1.23
C SER A 51 17.12 -43.65 -1.45
N THR A 52 16.58 -43.00 -2.47
CA THR A 52 16.77 -41.57 -2.75
C THR A 52 15.49 -40.80 -2.46
N GLY A 53 15.54 -39.46 -2.44
CA GLY A 53 14.35 -38.64 -2.20
C GLY A 53 13.78 -38.74 -0.78
N VAL A 54 14.57 -39.22 0.17
CA VAL A 54 14.15 -39.35 1.57
C VAL A 54 14.00 -37.97 2.20
N PHE A 55 12.88 -37.69 2.86
CA PHE A 55 12.73 -36.41 3.54
C PHE A 55 13.73 -36.22 4.68
N TYR A 56 14.14 -34.98 4.88
CA TYR A 56 15.10 -34.55 5.90
C TYR A 56 14.60 -34.72 7.35
N ASP A 57 13.31 -34.94 7.54
CA ASP A 57 12.61 -35.20 8.80
C ASP A 57 12.22 -36.68 8.95
N THR A 58 12.77 -37.57 8.12
CA THR A 58 12.48 -39.01 8.16
C THR A 58 12.83 -39.63 9.51
N GLU A 59 12.00 -40.58 9.94
CA GLU A 59 12.40 -41.51 10.98
C GLU A 59 13.49 -42.45 10.45
N ILE A 60 14.44 -42.84 11.30
CA ILE A 60 15.48 -43.82 10.99
C ILE A 60 15.35 -44.98 11.99
N TRP A 61 15.17 -46.21 11.50
CA TRP A 61 15.09 -47.40 12.34
C TRP A 61 15.63 -48.66 11.66
N VAL A 62 15.99 -49.64 12.47
CA VAL A 62 16.37 -51.00 12.05
C VAL A 62 15.64 -52.02 12.90
N ARG A 63 15.10 -53.05 12.25
CA ARG A 63 14.47 -54.21 12.88
C ARG A 63 15.33 -55.43 12.69
N PHE A 64 15.59 -56.15 13.77
CA PHE A 64 16.46 -57.33 13.79
C PHE A 64 15.63 -58.62 13.71
N THR A 65 16.21 -59.67 13.13
CA THR A 65 15.58 -61.00 13.01
C THR A 65 15.49 -61.74 14.35
N GLU A 66 16.28 -61.32 15.35
CA GLU A 66 16.23 -61.80 16.72
C GLU A 66 16.43 -60.64 17.71
N PRO A 67 16.00 -60.78 18.98
CA PRO A 67 16.28 -59.78 20.00
C PRO A 67 17.79 -59.54 20.20
N ILE A 68 18.16 -58.28 20.43
CA ILE A 68 19.55 -57.88 20.72
C ILE A 68 19.70 -57.50 22.20
N ASP A 69 20.92 -57.54 22.72
CA ASP A 69 21.26 -57.09 24.07
C ASP A 69 21.23 -55.54 24.13
N PRO A 70 20.30 -54.92 24.90
CA PRO A 70 20.22 -53.46 25.00
C PRO A 70 21.51 -52.82 25.56
N ALA A 71 22.30 -53.54 26.37
CA ALA A 71 23.56 -53.01 26.91
C ALA A 71 24.64 -52.85 25.82
N SER A 72 24.50 -53.55 24.70
CA SER A 72 25.39 -53.44 23.54
C SER A 72 25.05 -52.26 22.61
N VAL A 73 23.90 -51.60 22.80
CA VAL A 73 23.42 -50.49 21.99
C VAL A 73 23.93 -49.16 22.56
N ASN A 74 24.85 -48.51 21.84
CA ASN A 74 25.34 -47.17 22.18
C ASN A 74 25.91 -46.47 20.94
N GLU A 75 26.26 -45.19 21.07
CA GLU A 75 26.75 -44.34 19.97
C GLU A 75 28.11 -44.78 19.37
N ARG A 76 28.81 -45.73 20.00
CA ARG A 76 30.04 -46.33 19.46
C ARG A 76 29.76 -47.57 18.62
N THR A 77 28.68 -48.28 18.92
CA THR A 77 28.31 -49.53 18.24
C THR A 77 27.31 -49.31 17.12
N ILE A 78 26.49 -48.26 17.20
CA ILE A 78 25.52 -47.87 16.19
C ILE A 78 25.57 -46.36 16.01
N PHE A 79 25.80 -45.90 14.78
CA PHE A 79 25.90 -44.47 14.51
C PHE A 79 25.47 -44.12 13.08
N LEU A 80 25.02 -42.87 12.93
CA LEU A 80 24.71 -42.24 11.66
C LEU A 80 25.92 -41.41 11.20
N LYS A 81 26.30 -41.52 9.93
CA LYS A 81 27.35 -40.72 9.30
C LYS A 81 26.80 -39.91 8.15
N LEU A 82 27.33 -38.69 8.01
CA LEU A 82 27.32 -37.93 6.77
C LEU A 82 28.75 -37.96 6.22
N ASP A 83 28.94 -38.59 5.07
CA ASP A 83 30.28 -38.90 4.54
C ASP A 83 31.14 -39.64 5.58
N THR A 84 32.19 -39.01 6.10
CA THR A 84 33.07 -39.58 7.15
C THR A 84 32.75 -39.09 8.56
N VAL A 85 31.86 -38.10 8.70
CA VAL A 85 31.57 -37.41 9.97
C VAL A 85 30.37 -38.07 10.65
N ARG A 86 30.51 -38.41 11.93
CA ARG A 86 29.39 -38.93 12.74
C ARG A 86 28.42 -37.80 13.10
N ILE A 87 27.14 -38.10 12.94
CA ILE A 87 26.03 -37.22 13.29
C ILE A 87 25.46 -37.70 14.62
N PRO A 88 25.31 -36.81 15.62
CA PRO A 88 24.71 -37.16 16.89
C PRO A 88 23.27 -37.68 16.73
N VAL A 89 22.98 -38.83 17.36
CA VAL A 89 21.67 -39.47 17.36
C VAL A 89 21.33 -39.99 18.76
N ALA A 90 20.07 -39.88 19.16
CA ALA A 90 19.54 -40.61 20.31
C ALA A 90 19.11 -42.02 19.86
N LEU A 91 19.50 -43.04 20.64
CA LEU A 91 19.19 -44.44 20.35
C LEU A 91 18.09 -44.93 21.29
N THR A 92 17.08 -45.62 20.75
CA THR A 92 16.02 -46.23 21.57
C THR A 92 15.66 -47.59 21.01
N TYR A 93 15.85 -48.63 21.82
CA TYR A 93 15.55 -50.00 21.45
C TYR A 93 14.25 -50.48 22.10
N ASP A 94 13.33 -50.99 21.27
CA ASP A 94 12.09 -51.63 21.69
C ASP A 94 12.21 -53.14 21.52
N ALA A 95 12.47 -53.85 22.62
CA ALA A 95 12.73 -55.28 22.62
C ALA A 95 11.54 -56.13 22.11
N PRO A 96 10.27 -55.88 22.51
CA PRO A 96 9.10 -56.56 21.95
C PRO A 96 9.01 -56.55 20.42
N THR A 97 9.33 -55.41 19.79
CA THR A 97 9.29 -55.27 18.32
C THR A 97 10.64 -55.51 17.66
N ARG A 98 11.70 -55.78 18.45
CA ARG A 98 13.10 -55.91 18.03
C ARG A 98 13.57 -54.74 17.17
N THR A 99 13.05 -53.55 17.44
CA THR A 99 13.27 -52.36 16.61
C THR A 99 14.11 -51.34 17.36
N LEU A 100 15.22 -50.92 16.75
CA LEU A 100 16.03 -49.81 17.21
C LEU A 100 15.71 -48.57 16.39
N ARG A 101 15.37 -47.47 17.06
CA ARG A 101 15.19 -46.15 16.47
C ARG A 101 16.45 -45.31 16.69
N LEU A 102 16.87 -44.64 15.62
CA LEU A 102 17.93 -43.63 15.63
C LEU A 102 17.26 -42.27 15.40
N THR A 103 17.29 -41.39 16.39
CA THR A 103 16.68 -40.05 16.30
C THR A 103 17.78 -39.01 16.14
N PRO A 104 17.97 -38.42 14.94
CA PRO A 104 18.93 -37.33 14.76
C PRO A 104 18.63 -36.15 15.70
N LEU A 105 19.67 -35.63 16.37
CA LEU A 105 19.51 -34.45 17.24
C LEU A 105 19.40 -33.13 16.46
N ALA A 106 19.77 -33.16 15.18
CA ALA A 106 19.59 -32.07 14.23
C ALA A 106 18.95 -32.61 12.96
N GLN A 107 18.20 -31.74 12.28
CA GLN A 107 17.55 -32.07 11.02
C GLN A 107 18.58 -32.44 9.96
N LEU A 108 18.26 -33.44 9.12
CA LEU A 108 19.19 -33.91 8.10
C LEU A 108 19.38 -32.83 7.01
N ALA A 109 20.59 -32.74 6.47
CA ALA A 109 20.91 -31.85 5.38
C ALA A 109 20.32 -32.38 4.05
N LEU A 110 19.92 -31.48 3.16
CA LEU A 110 19.35 -31.81 1.86
C LEU A 110 20.40 -32.28 0.84
N LEU A 111 20.00 -33.12 -0.11
CA LEU A 111 20.86 -33.71 -1.15
C LEU A 111 22.16 -34.29 -0.57
N ARG A 112 22.05 -35.05 0.53
CA ARG A 112 23.18 -35.68 1.20
C ARG A 112 22.95 -37.18 1.35
N THR A 113 24.05 -37.93 1.31
CA THR A 113 24.05 -39.38 1.52
C THR A 113 24.42 -39.67 2.96
N TYR A 114 23.50 -40.30 3.68
CA TYR A 114 23.71 -40.74 5.05
C TYR A 114 24.00 -42.23 5.08
N THR A 115 24.89 -42.65 5.98
CA THR A 115 25.23 -44.05 6.22
C THR A 115 24.89 -44.39 7.66
N VAL A 116 24.03 -45.38 7.89
CA VAL A 116 23.89 -45.99 9.21
C VAL A 116 24.80 -47.19 9.27
N GLU A 117 25.62 -47.27 10.32
CA GLU A 117 26.59 -48.35 10.52
C GLU A 117 26.32 -49.04 11.85
N ILE A 118 26.29 -50.36 11.81
CA ILE A 118 26.16 -51.26 12.95
C ILE A 118 27.45 -52.08 13.00
N THR A 119 28.18 -51.97 14.10
CA THR A 119 29.45 -52.68 14.28
C THR A 119 29.24 -54.04 14.95
N SER A 120 30.29 -54.86 14.97
CA SER A 120 30.31 -56.13 15.73
C SER A 120 30.25 -55.94 17.25
N GLY A 121 30.22 -54.70 17.74
CA GLY A 121 29.98 -54.41 19.15
C GLY A 121 28.52 -54.63 19.58
N VAL A 122 27.57 -54.65 18.64
CA VAL A 122 26.18 -55.02 18.91
C VAL A 122 26.07 -56.54 19.02
N LYS A 123 25.33 -57.03 20.02
CA LYS A 123 25.19 -58.46 20.30
C LYS A 123 23.74 -58.90 20.27
N ALA A 124 23.49 -60.11 19.79
CA ALA A 124 22.23 -60.80 20.01
C ALA A 124 22.00 -61.03 21.52
N SER A 125 20.77 -61.26 21.96
CA SER A 125 20.48 -61.54 23.38
C SER A 125 21.21 -62.80 23.92
N GLY A 126 21.68 -63.69 23.04
CA GLY A 126 22.55 -64.82 23.38
C GLY A 126 24.04 -64.46 23.57
N GLY A 127 24.43 -63.20 23.42
CA GLY A 127 25.80 -62.71 23.62
C GLY A 127 26.74 -62.81 22.40
N HIS A 128 26.27 -63.40 21.30
CA HIS A 128 27.02 -63.47 20.04
C HIS A 128 27.05 -62.09 19.34
N PRO A 129 28.20 -61.65 18.82
CA PRO A 129 28.31 -60.39 18.08
C PRO A 129 27.60 -60.49 16.73
N LEU A 130 26.94 -59.40 16.34
CA LEU A 130 26.36 -59.26 15.01
C LEU A 130 27.46 -59.07 13.95
N SER A 131 27.16 -59.49 12.74
CA SER A 131 27.98 -59.21 11.56
C SER A 131 27.94 -57.71 11.26
N PRO A 132 29.10 -57.01 11.19
CA PRO A 132 29.12 -55.59 10.86
C PRO A 132 28.38 -55.32 9.56
N THR A 133 27.49 -54.34 9.58
CA THR A 133 26.63 -54.03 8.45
C THR A 133 26.33 -52.55 8.40
N PHE A 134 26.00 -52.08 7.21
CA PHE A 134 25.64 -50.69 6.99
C PHE A 134 24.60 -50.61 5.88
N TRP A 135 23.83 -49.54 5.91
CA TRP A 135 23.03 -49.14 4.76
C TRP A 135 23.11 -47.64 4.58
N GLN A 136 22.81 -47.23 3.36
CA GLN A 136 22.84 -45.83 2.98
C GLN A 136 21.47 -45.39 2.48
N PHE A 137 21.17 -44.12 2.67
CA PHE A 137 20.04 -43.47 2.02
C PHE A 137 20.43 -42.04 1.66
N ARG A 138 19.77 -41.47 0.67
CA ARG A 138 20.01 -40.10 0.22
C ARG A 138 18.77 -39.24 0.47
N THR A 139 18.98 -38.11 1.11
CA THR A 139 17.92 -37.13 1.36
C THR A 139 17.50 -36.41 0.07
N ASN A 140 16.26 -35.92 0.03
CA ASN A 140 15.75 -35.09 -1.06
C ASN A 140 16.38 -33.69 -1.07
N GLY A 141 16.14 -32.95 -2.15
CA GLY A 141 16.54 -31.55 -2.30
C GLY A 141 15.44 -30.52 -2.06
N LEU A 142 14.20 -30.95 -1.79
CA LEU A 142 13.03 -30.08 -1.67
C LEU A 142 12.53 -29.95 -0.23
N ARG A 143 12.34 -28.72 0.23
CA ARG A 143 11.66 -28.42 1.49
C ARG A 143 10.15 -28.53 1.33
N ARG A 144 9.47 -28.94 2.41
CA ARG A 144 8.00 -28.98 2.43
C ARG A 144 7.44 -27.59 2.18
N LEU A 145 6.41 -27.52 1.35
CA LEU A 145 5.68 -26.29 1.07
C LEU A 145 4.67 -26.08 2.21
N ASN A 146 5.06 -25.26 3.18
CA ASN A 146 4.30 -24.95 4.38
C ASN A 146 4.20 -23.42 4.57
N HIS A 147 3.58 -22.97 5.66
CA HIS A 147 3.42 -21.55 5.99
C HIS A 147 2.88 -20.70 4.84
N PRO A 148 1.70 -21.04 4.28
CA PRO A 148 1.10 -20.23 3.24
C PRO A 148 0.75 -18.84 3.78
N THR A 149 0.97 -17.83 2.97
CA THR A 149 0.32 -16.52 3.12
C THR A 149 -0.51 -16.28 1.86
N PRO A 150 -1.81 -15.93 1.96
CA PRO A 150 -2.63 -15.93 3.17
C PRO A 150 -2.67 -17.31 3.86
N ALA A 151 -2.87 -17.32 5.17
CA ALA A 151 -3.01 -18.57 5.92
C ALA A 151 -4.27 -19.34 5.48
N GLU A 152 -4.28 -20.66 5.66
CA GLU A 152 -5.41 -21.50 5.27
C GLU A 152 -6.74 -21.02 5.89
N GLY A 153 -7.75 -20.82 5.05
CA GLY A 153 -9.09 -20.40 5.46
C GLY A 153 -9.21 -18.93 5.88
N THR A 154 -8.23 -18.08 5.54
CA THR A 154 -8.30 -16.63 5.84
C THR A 154 -9.55 -16.02 5.21
N LEU A 155 -10.28 -15.20 5.97
CA LEU A 155 -11.49 -14.49 5.49
C LEU A 155 -11.25 -12.99 5.31
N GLY A 156 -11.94 -12.39 4.35
CA GLY A 156 -11.94 -10.95 4.12
C GLY A 156 -10.57 -10.43 3.69
N GLU A 157 -9.82 -11.20 2.90
CA GLU A 157 -8.49 -10.88 2.43
C GLU A 157 -8.50 -9.91 1.24
N SER A 158 -7.38 -9.24 0.98
CA SER A 158 -7.28 -8.27 -0.12
C SER A 158 -7.40 -8.94 -1.49
N PRO A 159 -8.08 -8.29 -2.46
CA PRO A 159 -7.95 -8.62 -3.88
C PRO A 159 -6.52 -8.62 -4.41
N PHE A 160 -5.59 -7.92 -3.75
CA PHE A 160 -4.18 -7.87 -4.15
C PHE A 160 -3.26 -8.69 -3.23
N ALA A 161 -3.82 -9.63 -2.48
CA ALA A 161 -3.04 -10.46 -1.56
C ALA A 161 -1.89 -11.19 -2.27
N LEU A 162 -0.68 -11.00 -1.73
CA LEU A 162 0.53 -11.74 -2.09
C LEU A 162 0.38 -13.20 -1.67
N LEU A 163 0.72 -14.14 -2.56
CA LEU A 163 0.85 -15.54 -2.18
C LEU A 163 2.30 -15.83 -1.80
N THR A 164 2.55 -16.43 -0.64
CA THR A 164 3.90 -16.87 -0.23
C THR A 164 3.87 -18.28 0.37
N TRP A 165 5.00 -18.98 0.31
CA TRP A 165 5.16 -20.32 0.87
C TRP A 165 6.59 -20.51 1.38
N GLY A 166 6.76 -21.29 2.45
CA GLY A 166 8.08 -21.69 2.96
C GLY A 166 8.93 -20.55 3.53
N ALA A 167 8.37 -19.37 3.81
CA ALA A 167 9.12 -18.18 4.24
C ALA A 167 9.86 -18.33 5.59
N ALA A 168 9.53 -19.34 6.39
CA ALA A 168 10.15 -19.64 7.68
C ALA A 168 11.18 -20.79 7.63
N GLU A 169 11.38 -21.41 6.47
CA GLU A 169 12.22 -22.60 6.32
C GLU A 169 13.57 -22.25 5.66
N PRO A 170 14.67 -22.96 6.01
CA PRO A 170 15.91 -22.89 5.23
C PRO A 170 15.64 -23.25 3.76
N PRO A 171 16.37 -22.67 2.79
CA PRO A 171 16.08 -22.91 1.37
C PRO A 171 16.27 -24.38 0.98
N SER A 172 15.47 -24.82 0.01
CA SER A 172 15.69 -26.05 -0.76
C SER A 172 17.07 -26.03 -1.42
N ALA A 173 17.65 -27.21 -1.68
CA ALA A 173 18.98 -27.32 -2.26
C ALA A 173 18.93 -27.41 -3.79
N GLY A 174 19.67 -26.53 -4.49
CA GLY A 174 19.72 -26.50 -5.95
C GLY A 174 18.82 -25.42 -6.56
N SER A 175 18.68 -25.43 -7.89
CA SER A 175 17.81 -24.50 -8.61
C SER A 175 16.36 -24.98 -8.55
N ILE A 176 15.50 -24.24 -7.83
CA ILE A 176 14.09 -24.60 -7.68
C ILE A 176 13.23 -23.72 -8.58
N VAL A 177 12.31 -24.36 -9.28
CA VAL A 177 11.23 -23.69 -9.99
C VAL A 177 9.91 -24.05 -9.33
N TYR A 178 9.14 -23.04 -8.97
CA TYR A 178 7.79 -23.16 -8.45
C TYR A 178 6.79 -22.96 -9.58
N ARG A 179 5.78 -23.82 -9.61
CA ARG A 179 4.58 -23.68 -10.45
C ARG A 179 3.41 -23.41 -9.53
N VAL A 180 2.72 -22.30 -9.75
CA VAL A 180 1.57 -21.89 -8.93
C VAL A 180 0.29 -22.15 -9.71
N TYR A 181 -0.65 -22.84 -9.06
CA TYR A 181 -1.94 -23.21 -9.63
C TYR A 181 -3.04 -22.51 -8.84
N GLU A 182 -4.07 -22.07 -9.54
CA GLU A 182 -5.25 -21.43 -8.96
C GLU A 182 -6.49 -21.86 -9.73
N ALA A 183 -7.61 -22.05 -9.00
CA ALA A 183 -8.93 -22.23 -9.58
C ALA A 183 -10.02 -22.00 -8.52
N ALA A 184 -11.26 -21.81 -8.98
CA ALA A 184 -12.44 -21.77 -8.13
C ALA A 184 -12.82 -23.14 -7.52
N ASP A 185 -12.37 -24.25 -8.12
CA ASP A 185 -12.60 -25.60 -7.62
C ASP A 185 -11.31 -26.21 -7.05
N SER A 186 -11.35 -26.52 -5.75
CA SER A 186 -10.27 -27.20 -5.03
C SER A 186 -9.79 -28.51 -5.67
N ALA A 187 -10.67 -29.26 -6.34
CA ALA A 187 -10.32 -30.52 -6.98
C ALA A 187 -9.43 -30.33 -8.21
N VAL A 188 -9.69 -29.28 -9.00
CA VAL A 188 -8.86 -28.89 -10.16
C VAL A 188 -7.45 -28.52 -9.70
N VAL A 189 -7.36 -27.74 -8.62
CA VAL A 189 -6.08 -27.35 -8.02
C VAL A 189 -5.35 -28.57 -7.46
N ALA A 190 -6.04 -29.43 -6.71
CA ALA A 190 -5.46 -30.65 -6.13
C ALA A 190 -4.87 -31.57 -7.22
N ALA A 191 -5.58 -31.72 -8.34
CA ALA A 191 -5.16 -32.56 -9.46
C ALA A 191 -4.09 -31.92 -10.36
N ARG A 192 -3.76 -30.63 -10.18
CA ARG A 192 -2.88 -29.86 -11.08
C ARG A 192 -3.34 -29.92 -12.54
N SER A 193 -4.66 -29.95 -12.75
CA SER A 193 -5.26 -30.17 -14.07
C SER A 193 -5.48 -28.88 -14.87
N SER A 194 -5.19 -27.72 -14.28
CA SER A 194 -5.11 -26.43 -14.98
C SER A 194 -3.65 -26.07 -15.26
N ASP A 195 -3.44 -25.20 -16.25
CA ASP A 195 -2.13 -24.60 -16.46
C ASP A 195 -1.74 -23.73 -15.26
N PRO A 196 -0.46 -23.72 -14.86
CA PRO A 196 -0.02 -22.87 -13.78
C PRO A 196 -0.15 -21.39 -14.16
N ILE A 197 -0.71 -20.58 -13.26
CA ILE A 197 -0.84 -19.12 -13.42
C ILE A 197 0.52 -18.42 -13.30
N SER A 198 1.54 -19.09 -12.76
CA SER A 198 2.90 -18.59 -12.67
C SER A 198 3.93 -19.71 -12.62
N ILE A 199 5.08 -19.47 -13.24
CA ILE A 199 6.27 -20.31 -13.18
C ILE A 199 7.46 -19.40 -12.85
N GLY A 200 8.14 -19.63 -11.72
CA GLY A 200 9.24 -18.78 -11.28
C GLY A 200 10.11 -19.42 -10.20
N GLN A 201 11.24 -18.80 -9.87
CA GLN A 201 12.18 -19.32 -8.87
C GLN A 201 11.94 -18.76 -7.46
N LEU A 202 11.05 -17.79 -7.35
CA LEU A 202 10.78 -17.08 -6.10
C LEU A 202 9.67 -17.78 -5.30
N PRO A 203 9.78 -17.85 -3.96
CA PRO A 203 8.80 -18.50 -3.10
C PRO A 203 7.58 -17.59 -2.80
N TYR A 204 7.23 -16.73 -3.76
CA TYR A 204 6.09 -15.85 -3.69
C TYR A 204 5.52 -15.58 -5.09
N LEU A 205 4.24 -15.24 -5.14
CA LEU A 205 3.55 -14.75 -6.32
C LEU A 205 2.87 -13.42 -6.00
N MET A 206 3.39 -12.36 -6.60
CA MET A 206 2.71 -11.06 -6.65
C MET A 206 1.67 -11.12 -7.77
N THR A 207 0.40 -10.92 -7.41
CA THR A 207 -0.66 -10.96 -8.41
C THR A 207 -0.57 -9.76 -9.35
N ARG A 208 -0.71 -10.00 -10.66
CA ARG A 208 -0.78 -8.93 -11.66
C ARG A 208 -2.22 -8.47 -11.93
N SER A 209 -3.19 -9.27 -11.53
CA SER A 209 -4.62 -9.01 -11.67
C SER A 209 -5.30 -9.28 -10.32
N PRO A 210 -6.17 -8.40 -9.83
CA PRO A 210 -6.79 -8.61 -8.54
C PRO A 210 -7.64 -9.88 -8.54
N TRP A 211 -7.59 -10.61 -7.43
CA TRP A 211 -8.57 -11.65 -7.12
C TRP A 211 -9.97 -11.04 -7.09
N GLY A 212 -10.99 -11.77 -7.55
CA GLY A 212 -12.37 -11.27 -7.51
C GLY A 212 -12.81 -10.93 -6.09
N LEU A 213 -13.54 -9.83 -5.90
CA LEU A 213 -14.13 -9.49 -4.59
C LEU A 213 -15.24 -10.50 -4.21
N GLY A 214 -15.26 -10.93 -2.95
CA GLY A 214 -16.15 -11.96 -2.43
C GLY A 214 -15.87 -13.37 -2.98
N ALA A 215 -14.72 -13.56 -3.64
CA ALA A 215 -14.33 -14.85 -4.18
C ALA A 215 -13.64 -15.69 -3.11
N ARG A 216 -13.90 -17.01 -3.14
CA ARG A 216 -13.04 -18.00 -2.51
C ARG A 216 -12.02 -18.47 -3.53
N VAL A 217 -10.74 -18.30 -3.20
CA VAL A 217 -9.61 -18.65 -4.06
C VAL A 217 -8.98 -19.92 -3.54
N PHE A 218 -8.87 -20.96 -4.36
CA PHE A 218 -8.08 -22.15 -4.07
C PHE A 218 -6.78 -22.10 -4.86
N TRP A 219 -5.66 -22.41 -4.22
CA TRP A 219 -4.36 -22.38 -4.86
C TRP A 219 -3.42 -23.43 -4.28
N ALA A 220 -2.41 -23.79 -5.06
CA ALA A 220 -1.37 -24.71 -4.62
C ALA A 220 -0.09 -24.49 -5.39
N VAL A 221 1.01 -25.02 -4.86
CA VAL A 221 2.34 -24.89 -5.45
C VAL A 221 2.92 -26.27 -5.71
N THR A 222 3.63 -26.39 -6.82
CA THR A 222 4.50 -27.53 -7.11
C THR A 222 5.93 -27.01 -7.21
N ALA A 223 6.82 -27.55 -6.39
CA ALA A 223 8.25 -27.25 -6.44
C ALA A 223 8.96 -28.31 -7.28
N VAL A 224 9.77 -27.86 -8.23
CA VAL A 224 10.59 -28.72 -9.10
C VAL A 224 12.04 -28.34 -8.91
N ASN A 225 12.85 -29.31 -8.48
CA ASN A 225 14.29 -29.15 -8.41
C ASN A 225 14.89 -29.44 -9.78
N GLN A 226 15.36 -28.42 -10.48
CA GLN A 226 15.94 -28.58 -11.83
C GLN A 226 17.27 -29.33 -11.83
N THR A 227 17.94 -29.44 -10.68
CA THR A 227 19.22 -30.12 -10.55
C THR A 227 19.06 -31.62 -10.29
N SER A 228 18.06 -32.02 -9.49
CA SER A 228 17.80 -33.43 -9.16
C SER A 228 16.61 -34.05 -9.91
N ASP A 229 15.84 -33.24 -10.64
CA ASP A 229 14.56 -33.60 -11.26
C ASP A 229 13.50 -34.09 -10.24
N GLU A 230 13.71 -33.79 -8.96
CA GLU A 230 12.72 -34.07 -7.92
C GLU A 230 11.56 -33.08 -8.02
N GLN A 231 10.34 -33.58 -7.77
CA GLN A 231 9.14 -32.77 -7.68
C GLN A 231 8.46 -32.97 -6.33
N LEU A 232 7.92 -31.87 -5.78
CA LEU A 232 7.10 -31.89 -4.57
C LEU A 232 5.83 -31.07 -4.78
N ASP A 233 4.69 -31.75 -4.75
CA ASP A 233 3.39 -31.11 -4.77
C ASP A 233 2.98 -30.69 -3.35
N GLY A 234 2.69 -29.40 -3.19
CA GLY A 234 2.18 -28.83 -1.94
C GLY A 234 0.68 -29.10 -1.75
N PRO A 235 0.18 -28.92 -0.52
CA PRO A 235 -1.25 -29.00 -0.24
C PRO A 235 -2.03 -27.93 -0.99
N VAL A 236 -3.35 -28.11 -1.10
CA VAL A 236 -4.26 -27.06 -1.55
C VAL A 236 -4.54 -26.13 -0.40
N TRP A 237 -4.38 -24.83 -0.64
CA TRP A 237 -4.75 -23.78 0.29
C TRP A 237 -5.93 -22.96 -0.21
N SER A 238 -6.60 -22.28 0.71
CA SER A 238 -7.74 -21.41 0.41
C SER A 238 -7.78 -20.13 1.23
N PHE A 239 -8.34 -19.08 0.64
CA PHE A 239 -8.74 -17.86 1.34
C PHE A 239 -9.97 -17.23 0.66
N GLU A 240 -10.66 -16.34 1.37
CA GLU A 240 -11.76 -15.55 0.83
C GLU A 240 -11.40 -14.07 0.82
N THR A 241 -11.68 -13.40 -0.29
CA THR A 241 -11.46 -11.96 -0.42
C THR A 241 -12.58 -11.14 0.23
N LEU A 242 -12.33 -9.84 0.39
CA LEU A 242 -13.32 -8.87 0.88
C LEU A 242 -14.61 -8.88 0.05
N PRO A 243 -15.79 -8.68 0.66
CA PRO A 243 -17.06 -8.59 -0.07
C PRO A 243 -17.07 -7.47 -1.13
N ALA A 244 -17.77 -7.67 -2.24
CA ALA A 244 -17.87 -6.71 -3.36
C ALA A 244 -18.40 -5.31 -3.00
N GLY A 245 -19.12 -5.18 -1.87
CA GLY A 245 -19.63 -3.91 -1.36
C GLY A 245 -18.73 -3.21 -0.33
N THR A 246 -17.50 -3.71 -0.10
CA THR A 246 -16.61 -3.14 0.92
C THR A 246 -16.25 -1.70 0.57
N PRO A 247 -16.50 -0.72 1.46
CA PRO A 247 -16.19 0.68 1.17
C PRO A 247 -14.69 0.89 0.95
N VAL A 248 -14.35 1.70 -0.05
CA VAL A 248 -12.99 2.17 -0.32
C VAL A 248 -12.85 3.60 0.23
N ASP A 249 -11.69 3.88 0.79
CA ASP A 249 -11.22 5.19 1.24
C ASP A 249 -9.86 5.48 0.58
N SER A 250 -9.35 6.70 0.67
CA SER A 250 -8.03 7.07 0.14
C SER A 250 -7.13 7.72 1.19
N LEU A 251 -5.84 7.63 0.95
CA LEU A 251 -4.79 8.19 1.79
C LEU A 251 -3.67 8.74 0.91
N PHE A 252 -3.29 9.99 1.15
CA PHE A 252 -2.09 10.58 0.58
C PHE A 252 -0.88 10.26 1.45
N VAL A 253 0.16 9.72 0.84
CA VAL A 253 1.42 9.39 1.50
C VAL A 253 2.51 10.24 0.86
N SER A 254 3.04 11.18 1.65
CA SER A 254 4.17 12.01 1.25
C SER A 254 5.44 11.16 1.12
N CYS A 255 6.24 11.44 0.10
CA CYS A 255 7.56 10.83 -0.04
C CYS A 255 8.47 11.30 1.11
N THR A 256 9.10 10.37 1.82
CA THR A 256 9.97 10.69 2.96
C THR A 256 11.45 10.57 2.64
N GLU A 257 11.80 9.80 1.60
CA GLU A 257 13.19 9.56 1.25
C GLU A 257 13.38 9.45 -0.26
N TRP A 258 14.31 10.24 -0.80
CA TRP A 258 14.65 10.25 -2.22
C TRP A 258 16.10 10.65 -2.47
N GLY A 259 16.66 10.17 -3.58
CA GLY A 259 18.01 10.49 -4.02
C GLY A 259 18.34 9.86 -5.36
N TYR A 260 19.47 10.27 -5.94
CA TYR A 260 19.98 9.67 -7.16
C TYR A 260 21.50 9.63 -7.20
N TYR A 261 22.03 8.68 -7.98
CA TYR A 261 23.43 8.55 -8.30
C TYR A 261 23.68 8.91 -9.76
N ASP A 262 24.62 9.83 -9.99
CA ASP A 262 25.10 10.16 -11.33
C ASP A 262 26.21 9.18 -11.74
N LEU A 263 25.90 8.29 -12.70
CA LEU A 263 26.83 7.26 -13.15
C LEU A 263 28.07 7.83 -13.86
N VAL A 264 27.97 9.02 -14.43
CA VAL A 264 29.06 9.67 -15.16
C VAL A 264 29.92 10.48 -14.19
N ALA A 265 29.29 11.35 -13.39
CA ALA A 265 30.00 12.19 -12.44
C ALA A 265 30.51 11.42 -11.21
N LYS A 266 30.02 10.19 -11.00
CA LYS A 266 30.30 9.36 -9.81
C LYS A 266 29.90 10.05 -8.49
N MET A 267 28.88 10.89 -8.55
CA MET A 267 28.39 11.68 -7.41
C MET A 267 27.02 11.21 -6.94
N LYS A 268 26.83 11.26 -5.61
CA LYS A 268 25.57 10.99 -4.93
C LYS A 268 24.87 12.30 -4.65
N HIS A 269 23.56 12.36 -4.90
CA HIS A 269 22.71 13.50 -4.59
C HIS A 269 21.54 13.01 -3.73
N CYS A 270 21.41 13.59 -2.55
CA CYS A 270 20.50 13.13 -1.51
C CYS A 270 19.59 14.29 -1.14
N PHE A 271 18.28 14.06 -1.06
CA PHE A 271 17.32 15.10 -0.69
C PHE A 271 17.49 16.41 -1.49
N GLY A 272 17.88 16.30 -2.77
CA GLY A 272 17.99 17.46 -3.64
C GLY A 272 16.61 17.95 -4.09
N ASP A 273 16.57 19.17 -4.62
CA ASP A 273 15.38 19.80 -5.20
C ASP A 273 14.85 19.05 -6.45
N PHE A 274 15.70 18.21 -7.05
CA PHE A 274 15.37 17.43 -8.23
C PHE A 274 15.75 15.95 -8.02
N LEU A 275 14.91 15.08 -8.57
CA LEU A 275 15.18 13.66 -8.76
C LEU A 275 15.39 13.41 -10.25
N PHE A 276 16.59 12.97 -10.63
CA PHE A 276 16.88 12.68 -12.04
C PHE A 276 16.76 11.19 -12.33
N LEU A 277 16.03 10.87 -13.40
CA LEU A 277 16.02 9.53 -14.00
C LEU A 277 16.58 9.57 -15.41
N GLY A 278 16.95 8.40 -15.91
CA GLY A 278 17.40 8.19 -17.29
C GLY A 278 18.65 7.32 -17.35
N PRO A 279 19.21 7.05 -18.53
CA PRO A 279 20.36 6.14 -18.67
C PRO A 279 21.62 6.58 -17.92
N ARG A 280 21.72 7.86 -17.54
CA ARG A 280 22.82 8.42 -16.74
C ARG A 280 22.63 8.26 -15.23
N TYR A 281 21.40 8.07 -14.77
CA TYR A 281 21.05 8.21 -13.37
C TYR A 281 20.47 6.91 -12.82
N VAL A 282 20.73 6.66 -11.53
CA VAL A 282 20.04 5.63 -10.76
C VAL A 282 19.39 6.31 -9.57
N ASP A 283 18.07 6.39 -9.58
CA ASP A 283 17.29 7.04 -8.53
C ASP A 283 16.59 6.05 -7.60
N GLY A 284 16.15 6.57 -6.46
CA GLY A 284 15.26 5.90 -5.54
C GLY A 284 14.28 6.88 -4.91
N VAL A 285 13.04 6.41 -4.72
CA VAL A 285 12.00 7.04 -3.91
C VAL A 285 11.39 6.02 -2.94
N HIS A 286 11.17 6.44 -1.71
CA HIS A 286 10.61 5.60 -0.65
C HIS A 286 9.48 6.34 0.06
N TRP A 287 8.37 5.62 0.24
CA TRP A 287 7.20 6.04 1.00
C TRP A 287 7.04 5.14 2.24
N PRO A 288 6.74 5.71 3.42
CA PRO A 288 6.45 4.92 4.61
C PRO A 288 5.05 4.30 4.49
N LEU A 289 4.98 3.08 3.95
CA LEU A 289 3.70 2.44 3.64
C LEU A 289 3.00 1.90 4.89
N PRO A 290 1.72 2.24 5.11
CA PRO A 290 0.91 1.58 6.14
C PRO A 290 0.51 0.17 5.71
N ALA A 291 0.27 -0.72 6.67
CA ALA A 291 -0.24 -2.06 6.43
C ALA A 291 -1.75 -2.03 6.12
N LEU A 292 -2.11 -1.80 4.85
CA LEU A 292 -3.49 -1.68 4.35
C LEU A 292 -3.83 -2.74 3.30
N LYS A 293 -5.12 -3.09 3.19
CA LYS A 293 -5.67 -3.87 2.07
C LYS A 293 -6.10 -2.90 0.97
N LEU A 294 -5.37 -2.87 -0.13
CA LEU A 294 -5.52 -1.85 -1.17
C LEU A 294 -6.63 -2.22 -2.16
N ALA A 295 -7.29 -1.20 -2.67
CA ALA A 295 -8.21 -1.25 -3.81
C ALA A 295 -7.57 -0.68 -5.09
N GLY A 296 -6.52 0.13 -4.94
CA GLY A 296 -5.78 0.76 -6.02
C GLY A 296 -4.65 1.61 -5.47
N ALA A 297 -3.73 2.03 -6.34
CA ALA A 297 -2.70 2.98 -5.99
C ALA A 297 -2.29 3.81 -7.20
N ARG A 298 -1.99 5.08 -6.94
CA ARG A 298 -1.60 6.08 -7.93
C ARG A 298 -0.35 6.81 -7.46
N VAL A 299 0.64 6.94 -8.33
CA VAL A 299 1.79 7.81 -8.11
C VAL A 299 1.77 8.92 -9.15
N THR A 300 1.81 10.16 -8.69
CA THR A 300 1.91 11.34 -9.55
C THR A 300 3.27 11.98 -9.36
N VAL A 301 3.94 12.31 -10.46
CA VAL A 301 5.22 13.01 -10.45
C VAL A 301 5.20 14.20 -11.41
N GLU A 302 5.96 15.23 -11.07
CA GLU A 302 6.04 16.48 -11.83
C GLU A 302 7.46 16.67 -12.40
N THR A 303 7.56 17.21 -13.61
CA THR A 303 8.85 17.51 -14.26
C THR A 303 9.13 19.00 -14.35
N ALA A 304 10.40 19.37 -14.25
CA ALA A 304 10.85 20.76 -14.37
C ALA A 304 10.80 21.26 -15.84
N GLY A 305 9.61 21.57 -16.34
CA GLY A 305 9.41 22.24 -17.63
C GLY A 305 9.62 21.41 -18.90
N SER A 306 9.73 20.09 -18.79
CA SER A 306 9.87 19.17 -19.94
C SER A 306 8.62 18.30 -20.10
N ASN A 307 8.45 17.66 -21.26
CA ASN A 307 7.34 16.71 -21.45
C ASN A 307 7.62 15.45 -20.61
N PRO A 308 6.82 15.15 -19.57
CA PRO A 308 7.12 14.12 -18.57
C PRO A 308 7.09 12.71 -19.17
N ILE A 309 6.34 12.50 -20.25
CA ILE A 309 6.23 11.20 -20.92
C ILE A 309 7.22 11.01 -22.06
N SER A 310 8.03 12.02 -22.41
CA SER A 310 8.99 11.93 -23.53
C SER A 310 10.02 10.81 -23.34
N GLY A 311 10.38 10.52 -22.09
CA GLY A 311 11.27 9.43 -21.72
C GLY A 311 10.62 8.06 -21.59
N ARG A 312 9.29 7.94 -21.80
CA ARG A 312 8.48 6.77 -21.44
C ARG A 312 8.83 6.26 -20.04
N PRO A 313 8.60 7.09 -19.01
CA PRO A 313 9.03 6.75 -17.68
C PRO A 313 8.27 5.50 -17.20
N THR A 314 8.93 4.67 -16.42
CA THR A 314 8.41 3.41 -15.89
C THR A 314 8.81 3.30 -14.44
N LEU A 315 7.94 2.73 -13.61
CA LEU A 315 8.19 2.55 -12.18
C LEU A 315 8.63 1.11 -11.92
N TRP A 316 9.71 0.95 -11.17
CA TRP A 316 10.36 -0.33 -10.88
C TRP A 316 10.50 -0.52 -9.38
N PRO A 317 10.04 -1.63 -8.80
CA PRO A 317 10.15 -1.83 -7.37
C PRO A 317 11.58 -2.19 -6.98
N VAL A 318 11.98 -1.74 -5.80
CA VAL A 318 13.28 -1.96 -5.18
C VAL A 318 13.07 -2.76 -3.92
N LYS A 319 13.67 -3.95 -3.87
CA LYS A 319 13.50 -4.89 -2.76
C LYS A 319 14.43 -4.57 -1.58
N GLU A 320 15.68 -4.27 -1.88
CA GLU A 320 16.68 -4.03 -0.84
C GLU A 320 16.52 -2.65 -0.21
N PRO A 321 16.69 -2.54 1.12
CA PRO A 321 16.68 -1.25 1.78
C PRO A 321 17.86 -0.41 1.28
N TRP A 322 17.59 0.86 1.00
CA TRP A 322 18.59 1.84 0.61
C TRP A 322 18.33 3.13 1.37
N LEU A 323 19.39 3.87 1.72
CA LEU A 323 19.22 5.24 2.21
C LEU A 323 19.75 6.20 1.17
N SER A 324 19.14 7.38 1.05
CA SER A 324 19.52 8.40 0.05
C SER A 324 21.02 8.68 0.05
N CYS A 325 21.66 8.69 1.23
CA CYS A 325 23.08 9.00 1.40
C CYS A 325 24.02 7.80 1.35
N THR A 326 23.53 6.58 1.55
CA THR A 326 24.37 5.38 1.57
C THR A 326 24.31 4.60 0.27
N TYR A 327 23.43 5.00 -0.66
CA TYR A 327 23.21 4.44 -2.00
C TYR A 327 24.44 3.75 -2.59
N ALA A 328 24.53 2.42 -2.45
CA ALA A 328 25.30 1.59 -3.37
C ALA A 328 24.43 1.47 -4.63
N VAL A 329 25.02 1.38 -5.82
CA VAL A 329 24.25 1.30 -7.07
C VAL A 329 23.31 0.09 -7.02
N VAL A 330 22.06 0.30 -6.61
CA VAL A 330 21.04 -0.76 -6.58
C VAL A 330 20.53 -0.86 -8.00
N THR A 331 21.08 -1.81 -8.74
CA THR A 331 20.38 -2.27 -9.94
C THR A 331 19.17 -3.06 -9.44
N PRO A 332 17.92 -2.70 -9.79
CA PRO A 332 16.77 -3.55 -9.58
C PRO A 332 17.11 -4.90 -10.19
N THR A 333 16.92 -5.96 -9.41
CA THR A 333 17.11 -7.32 -9.92
C THR A 333 16.21 -7.54 -11.14
N PRO A 334 16.65 -8.32 -12.15
CA PRO A 334 15.86 -8.62 -13.35
C PRO A 334 14.46 -9.19 -13.08
N GLU A 335 14.24 -9.69 -11.87
CA GLU A 335 12.98 -10.25 -11.37
C GLU A 335 11.88 -9.19 -11.20
N ASN A 336 12.25 -7.92 -11.05
CA ASN A 336 11.34 -6.80 -10.82
C ASN A 336 11.01 -6.12 -12.15
N ALA A 337 10.20 -6.74 -13.01
CA ALA A 337 9.65 -6.05 -14.18
C ALA A 337 8.97 -4.73 -13.75
N SER A 338 8.89 -3.77 -14.66
CA SER A 338 8.13 -2.54 -14.40
C SER A 338 6.74 -2.86 -13.87
N VAL A 339 6.36 -2.18 -12.79
CA VAL A 339 5.04 -2.33 -12.17
C VAL A 339 4.04 -1.35 -12.77
N ALA A 340 4.47 -0.20 -13.28
CA ALA A 340 3.58 0.76 -13.93
C ALA A 340 4.34 1.58 -14.98
N ASP A 341 3.67 1.83 -16.11
CA ASP A 341 4.13 2.78 -17.12
C ASP A 341 3.58 4.16 -16.81
N GLY A 342 4.39 5.19 -17.01
CA GLY A 342 4.01 6.57 -16.83
C GLY A 342 3.23 7.09 -18.03
N VAL A 343 2.01 7.53 -17.79
CA VAL A 343 1.15 8.18 -18.78
C VAL A 343 0.97 9.65 -18.45
N ARG A 344 0.50 10.44 -19.41
CA ARG A 344 0.18 11.85 -19.14
C ARG A 344 -1.07 11.89 -18.28
N LEU A 345 -1.03 12.65 -17.19
CA LEU A 345 -2.21 12.89 -16.37
C LEU A 345 -3.24 13.67 -17.19
N PRO A 346 -4.46 13.16 -17.43
CA PRO A 346 -5.50 13.87 -18.17
C PRO A 346 -5.96 15.12 -17.40
N GLY A 347 -6.19 16.24 -18.09
CA GLY A 347 -6.68 17.49 -17.50
C GLY A 347 -5.64 18.29 -16.68
N ALA A 348 -4.53 17.67 -16.25
CA ALA A 348 -3.43 18.36 -15.60
C ALA A 348 -2.50 19.03 -16.61
N GLY A 349 -1.76 20.06 -16.17
CA GLY A 349 -0.76 20.76 -16.98
C GLY A 349 0.24 19.78 -17.65
N SER A 350 0.86 20.21 -18.74
CA SER A 350 1.71 19.36 -19.60
C SER A 350 2.98 18.74 -18.97
N GLN A 351 3.13 18.83 -17.64
CA GLN A 351 4.34 18.54 -16.85
C GLN A 351 4.19 17.33 -15.90
N TYR A 352 3.00 16.72 -15.79
CA TYR A 352 2.74 15.57 -14.90
C TYR A 352 2.75 14.20 -15.59
N ALA A 353 3.42 13.24 -14.94
CA ALA A 353 3.27 11.81 -15.23
C ALA A 353 2.49 11.10 -14.12
N LEU A 354 1.58 10.24 -14.55
CA LEU A 354 0.73 9.39 -13.73
C LEU A 354 1.19 7.93 -13.88
N PHE A 355 1.40 7.25 -12.76
CA PHE A 355 1.62 5.81 -12.70
C PHE A 355 0.47 5.17 -11.93
N GLU A 356 -0.29 4.32 -12.61
CA GLU A 356 -1.42 3.62 -12.02
C GLU A 356 -1.57 2.24 -12.67
N SER A 357 -1.56 1.18 -11.85
CA SER A 357 -1.71 -0.19 -12.35
C SER A 357 -2.02 -1.18 -11.23
N ASN A 358 -2.51 -2.37 -11.61
CA ASN A 358 -2.70 -3.49 -10.69
C ASN A 358 -1.37 -4.02 -10.11
N PRO A 359 -0.28 -4.23 -10.89
CA PRO A 359 1.00 -4.63 -10.32
C PRO A 359 1.59 -3.59 -9.35
N LEU A 360 1.39 -2.29 -9.59
CA LEU A 360 1.81 -1.24 -8.66
C LEU A 360 1.06 -1.37 -7.33
N THR A 361 -0.25 -1.55 -7.40
CA THR A 361 -1.10 -1.74 -6.21
C THR A 361 -0.69 -2.98 -5.42
N ALA A 362 -0.48 -4.12 -6.10
CA ALA A 362 -0.03 -5.36 -5.46
C ALA A 362 1.36 -5.21 -4.81
N CYS A 363 2.27 -4.50 -5.47
CA CYS A 363 3.61 -4.26 -4.95
C CYS A 363 3.60 -3.38 -3.69
N LEU A 364 2.84 -2.28 -3.71
CA LEU A 364 2.68 -1.38 -2.56
C LEU A 364 2.01 -2.09 -1.38
N GLU A 365 0.96 -2.88 -1.62
CA GLU A 365 0.34 -3.67 -0.57
C GLU A 365 1.32 -4.67 0.04
N ALA A 366 2.09 -5.38 -0.79
CA ALA A 366 3.10 -6.33 -0.32
C ALA A 366 4.23 -5.64 0.47
N GLY A 367 4.64 -4.44 0.04
CA GLY A 367 5.59 -3.60 0.79
C GLY A 367 5.06 -3.21 2.17
N GLY A 368 3.85 -2.65 2.24
CA GLY A 368 3.27 -2.19 3.51
C GLY A 368 2.87 -3.31 4.47
N ARG A 369 2.40 -4.46 3.97
CA ARG A 369 1.92 -5.58 4.83
C ARG A 369 2.99 -6.59 5.19
N TYR A 370 3.96 -6.82 4.31
CA TYR A 370 4.92 -7.92 4.45
C TYR A 370 6.39 -7.45 4.38
N GLY A 371 6.65 -6.15 4.14
CA GLY A 371 8.00 -5.64 3.98
C GLY A 371 8.74 -6.22 2.77
N THR A 372 8.00 -6.72 1.76
CA THR A 372 8.60 -7.43 0.62
C THR A 372 9.35 -6.51 -0.32
N PHE A 373 8.94 -5.24 -0.38
CA PHE A 373 9.54 -4.20 -1.21
C PHE A 373 9.77 -2.96 -0.35
N TYR A 374 10.93 -2.33 -0.56
CA TYR A 374 11.33 -1.16 0.21
C TYR A 374 10.87 0.12 -0.48
N GLY A 375 11.20 0.32 -1.76
CA GLY A 375 10.86 1.55 -2.48
C GLY A 375 10.75 1.35 -3.98
N PHE A 376 10.90 2.42 -4.74
CA PHE A 376 10.82 2.40 -6.20
C PHE A 376 11.96 3.19 -6.85
N SER A 377 12.28 2.82 -8.09
CA SER A 377 13.13 3.56 -9.00
C SER A 377 12.31 3.93 -10.23
N LEU A 378 12.42 5.17 -10.68
CA LEU A 378 11.84 5.62 -11.93
C LEU A 378 12.86 5.45 -13.06
N ARG A 379 12.42 4.97 -14.22
CA ARG A 379 13.34 4.68 -15.34
C ARG A 379 12.79 5.19 -16.64
N GLY A 380 13.66 5.66 -17.52
CA GLY A 380 13.25 6.18 -18.82
C GLY A 380 14.43 6.21 -19.80
N TYR A 381 14.12 6.43 -21.07
CA TYR A 381 15.09 6.45 -22.16
C TYR A 381 15.86 7.77 -22.29
N VAL A 382 15.35 8.84 -21.68
CA VAL A 382 15.96 10.16 -21.71
C VAL A 382 16.15 10.67 -20.28
N ASN A 383 17.10 11.58 -20.12
CA ASN A 383 17.36 12.20 -18.83
C ASN A 383 16.26 13.24 -18.54
N LEU A 384 15.54 13.06 -17.43
CA LEU A 384 14.47 13.94 -16.99
C LEU A 384 14.64 14.26 -15.51
N GLY A 385 14.45 15.54 -15.15
CA GLY A 385 14.44 16.00 -13.77
C GLY A 385 13.01 16.16 -13.27
N TYR A 386 12.70 15.46 -12.18
CA TYR A 386 11.42 15.55 -11.48
C TYR A 386 11.57 16.42 -10.26
N LEU A 387 10.53 17.19 -9.95
CA LEU A 387 10.48 17.99 -8.73
C LEU A 387 10.37 17.07 -7.51
N THR A 388 10.88 17.53 -6.38
CA THR A 388 10.87 16.79 -5.11
C THR A 388 10.29 17.67 -3.99
N PRO A 389 9.92 17.09 -2.82
CA PRO A 389 9.32 17.84 -1.70
C PRO A 389 10.09 19.09 -1.28
N ASN A 390 11.40 19.15 -1.52
CA ASN A 390 12.25 20.31 -1.20
C ASN A 390 12.06 21.48 -2.17
N TYR A 391 11.62 21.22 -3.39
CA TYR A 391 11.28 22.27 -4.34
C TYR A 391 9.86 22.77 -4.07
N ARG A 392 9.71 23.77 -3.19
CA ARG A 392 8.44 24.45 -2.85
C ARG A 392 7.26 23.53 -2.50
N GLY A 393 7.52 22.31 -2.01
CA GLY A 393 6.50 21.34 -1.64
C GLY A 393 5.94 20.47 -2.78
N HIS A 394 6.41 20.63 -4.02
CA HIS A 394 6.12 19.72 -5.13
C HIS A 394 6.73 18.34 -4.88
N GLY A 395 6.38 17.29 -5.64
CA GLY A 395 7.13 16.03 -5.55
C GLY A 395 6.32 14.77 -5.82
N PRO A 396 6.95 13.59 -5.80
CA PRO A 396 6.25 12.32 -5.98
C PRO A 396 5.18 12.12 -4.90
N LEU A 397 3.92 12.18 -5.32
CA LEU A 397 2.76 11.99 -4.46
C LEU A 397 2.21 10.59 -4.64
N LEU A 398 2.13 9.82 -3.56
CA LEU A 398 1.50 8.51 -3.54
C LEU A 398 0.08 8.64 -3.00
N THR A 399 -0.90 8.23 -3.79
CA THR A 399 -2.30 8.10 -3.37
C THR A 399 -2.63 6.62 -3.27
N LEU A 400 -3.01 6.17 -2.09
CA LEU A 400 -3.45 4.80 -1.83
C LEU A 400 -4.96 4.78 -1.72
N TYR A 401 -5.62 3.89 -2.44
CA TYR A 401 -7.02 3.56 -2.24
C TYR A 401 -7.08 2.26 -1.45
N TYR A 402 -7.81 2.21 -0.33
CA TYR A 402 -7.82 1.04 0.57
C TYR A 402 -9.23 0.68 1.04
N TYR A 403 -9.45 -0.61 1.29
CA TYR A 403 -10.71 -1.11 1.80
C TYR A 403 -10.84 -0.84 3.30
N ARG A 404 -11.95 -0.22 3.70
CA ARG A 404 -12.29 -0.01 5.11
C ARG A 404 -12.83 -1.30 5.70
N THR A 405 -11.96 -2.05 6.35
CA THR A 405 -12.37 -3.23 7.12
C THR A 405 -12.87 -2.80 8.50
N VAL A 406 -14.15 -3.05 8.78
CA VAL A 406 -14.69 -2.85 10.13
C VAL A 406 -14.16 -3.99 10.98
N SER A 407 -13.37 -3.72 12.02
CA SER A 407 -13.00 -4.72 13.02
C SER A 407 -14.27 -5.25 13.68
N ARG A 408 -14.84 -6.33 13.15
CA ARG A 408 -15.96 -7.02 13.77
C ARG A 408 -15.40 -7.62 15.05
N ARG A 409 -15.61 -6.96 16.21
CA ARG A 409 -15.38 -7.59 17.51
C ARG A 409 -16.21 -8.87 17.50
N VAL A 410 -15.53 -10.01 17.56
CA VAL A 410 -16.15 -11.29 17.85
C VAL A 410 -16.88 -11.11 19.17
N ARG A 411 -18.21 -11.11 19.11
CA ARG A 411 -19.06 -11.10 20.31
C ARG A 411 -18.86 -12.48 20.93
N VAL A 412 -17.87 -12.60 21.81
CA VAL A 412 -17.75 -13.74 22.72
C VAL A 412 -19.09 -13.79 23.44
N HIS A 413 -19.94 -14.75 23.07
CA HIS A 413 -21.13 -15.05 23.83
C HIS A 413 -20.60 -15.55 25.16
N SER A 414 -20.71 -14.72 26.21
CA SER A 414 -20.52 -15.14 27.57
C SER A 414 -21.42 -16.36 27.78
N GLY A 415 -20.78 -17.50 27.97
CA GLY A 415 -21.43 -18.77 28.21
C GLY A 415 -22.38 -18.64 29.38
N VAL A 416 -23.57 -19.20 29.18
CA VAL A 416 -24.57 -19.48 30.20
C VAL A 416 -23.90 -20.18 31.38
N MET A 417 -24.03 -19.60 32.57
CA MET A 417 -23.93 -20.31 33.84
C MET A 417 -25.23 -20.10 34.61
N PRO A 418 -25.72 -21.12 35.34
CA PRO A 418 -27.13 -21.26 35.69
C PRO A 418 -27.53 -20.40 36.90
N ARG A 419 -28.79 -19.94 36.85
CA ARG A 419 -29.50 -19.23 37.93
C ARG A 419 -29.48 -20.01 39.24
N PRO A 420 -29.32 -19.35 40.40
CA PRO A 420 -29.92 -19.78 41.63
C PRO A 420 -31.35 -19.21 41.76
N VAL A 421 -32.21 -20.06 42.31
CA VAL A 421 -33.64 -19.85 42.57
C VAL A 421 -33.84 -19.04 43.85
N GLY A 422 -34.88 -18.19 43.85
CA GLY A 422 -35.47 -17.56 45.05
C GLY A 422 -35.63 -16.05 44.83
N GLY A 423 -36.76 -15.39 45.06
CA GLY A 423 -38.07 -15.79 45.55
C GLY A 423 -38.99 -14.55 45.49
N ARG A 424 -40.27 -14.80 45.17
CA ARG A 424 -41.50 -14.03 45.45
C ARG A 424 -41.42 -12.54 45.86
N SER A 425 -42.19 -11.71 45.14
CA SER A 425 -43.41 -10.97 45.60
C SER A 425 -43.57 -9.68 44.74
N CYS A 426 -44.61 -9.50 43.91
CA CYS A 426 -46.03 -9.18 44.17
C CYS A 426 -46.32 -7.68 44.39
N ALA A 427 -47.35 -7.18 43.67
CA ALA A 427 -48.12 -5.92 43.83
C ALA A 427 -47.42 -4.60 43.40
N ALA A 428 -48.06 -3.57 42.83
CA ALA A 428 -49.41 -3.23 42.35
C ALA A 428 -49.25 -1.94 41.48
N MET A 429 -49.95 -1.74 40.34
CA MET A 429 -51.25 -1.04 40.20
C MET A 429 -51.31 0.32 40.95
N LEU A 430 -51.58 1.48 40.35
CA LEU A 430 -52.87 2.00 39.82
C LEU A 430 -52.66 3.47 39.33
N THR A 431 -52.98 3.85 38.08
CA THR A 431 -54.19 4.56 37.56
C THR A 431 -54.42 6.04 37.90
N ALA A 432 -54.63 6.87 36.86
CA ALA A 432 -55.78 7.80 36.62
C ALA A 432 -55.50 8.58 35.30
N ALA A 433 -56.26 8.49 34.20
CA ALA A 433 -57.63 8.98 33.92
C ALA A 433 -57.76 10.52 34.12
N ALA A 434 -58.29 11.37 33.23
CA ALA A 434 -58.91 11.21 31.92
C ALA A 434 -59.13 12.61 31.24
N CYS A 435 -59.44 12.57 29.93
CA CYS A 435 -60.42 13.38 29.18
C CYS A 435 -60.19 14.85 28.71
N LEU A 436 -60.36 14.96 27.37
CA LEU A 436 -61.06 15.96 26.54
C LEU A 436 -60.42 17.32 26.18
N GLY A 437 -60.38 17.58 24.86
CA GLY A 437 -60.32 18.93 24.28
C GLY A 437 -59.81 18.98 22.84
N LEU A 438 -60.68 18.75 21.85
CA LEU A 438 -60.43 19.20 20.48
C LEU A 438 -60.50 20.74 20.45
N PHE A 439 -59.39 21.39 20.09
CA PHE A 439 -59.39 22.73 19.48
C PHE A 439 -58.28 22.82 18.44
N ALA A 440 -58.70 22.96 17.18
CA ALA A 440 -57.84 23.42 16.11
C ALA A 440 -57.58 24.92 16.32
N ALA A 441 -56.35 25.27 16.68
CA ALA A 441 -55.86 26.64 16.68
C ALA A 441 -54.49 26.66 16.01
N ALA A 442 -54.42 27.31 14.85
CA ALA A 442 -53.16 27.67 14.22
C ALA A 442 -52.31 28.47 15.22
N SER A 443 -51.06 28.05 15.40
CA SER A 443 -50.06 28.73 16.22
C SER A 443 -48.84 29.08 15.38
N PRO A 444 -48.16 30.19 15.68
CA PRO A 444 -47.17 30.81 14.82
C PRO A 444 -45.91 29.96 14.73
N ALA A 445 -45.14 30.15 13.66
CA ALA A 445 -43.82 29.55 13.46
C ALA A 445 -42.95 29.79 14.71
N ARG A 446 -42.83 28.74 15.53
CA ARG A 446 -41.95 28.68 16.67
C ARG A 446 -40.57 28.31 16.13
N ALA A 447 -39.59 29.19 16.28
CA ALA A 447 -38.19 28.84 16.06
C ALA A 447 -37.91 27.51 16.78
N GLN A 448 -37.41 26.52 16.05
CA GLN A 448 -37.09 25.22 16.63
C GLN A 448 -36.06 25.44 17.75
N PRO A 449 -36.32 24.98 18.99
CA PRO A 449 -35.28 24.96 20.00
C PRO A 449 -34.19 24.03 19.49
N THR A 450 -32.96 24.54 19.43
CA THR A 450 -31.75 23.74 19.24
C THR A 450 -31.77 22.64 20.30
N ARG A 451 -32.00 21.39 19.87
CA ARG A 451 -31.86 20.26 20.78
C ARG A 451 -30.39 20.19 21.19
N PRO A 452 -30.04 20.19 22.48
CA PRO A 452 -28.69 19.83 22.90
C PRO A 452 -28.43 18.42 22.39
N TRP A 453 -27.49 18.29 21.46
CA TRP A 453 -27.09 17.00 20.94
C TRP A 453 -26.60 16.14 22.12
N THR A 454 -27.23 14.99 22.32
CA THR A 454 -26.87 14.02 23.37
C THR A 454 -26.39 12.74 22.66
N PRO A 455 -25.12 12.33 22.82
CA PRO A 455 -24.55 11.22 22.08
C PRO A 455 -25.25 9.88 22.40
N PRO A 456 -25.50 9.01 21.40
CA PRO A 456 -25.83 7.62 21.65
C PRO A 456 -24.58 6.86 22.14
N SER A 457 -24.68 6.21 23.30
CA SER A 457 -23.63 5.44 24.01
C SER A 457 -22.31 6.19 24.25
N SER A 458 -22.27 6.94 25.35
CA SER A 458 -21.09 7.67 25.87
C SER A 458 -19.81 6.83 26.01
N ASP A 459 -19.93 5.52 26.19
CA ASP A 459 -18.77 4.65 26.50
C ASP A 459 -17.81 4.47 25.32
N SER A 460 -18.28 4.47 24.07
CA SER A 460 -17.40 4.28 22.91
C SER A 460 -16.68 5.55 22.46
N LEU A 461 -17.34 6.72 22.56
CA LEU A 461 -16.73 8.00 22.18
C LEU A 461 -15.65 8.42 23.18
N LEU A 462 -15.90 8.25 24.48
CA LEU A 462 -14.91 8.52 25.52
C LEU A 462 -13.70 7.59 25.41
N ALA A 463 -13.92 6.31 25.09
CA ALA A 463 -12.83 5.36 24.85
C ALA A 463 -11.99 5.76 23.63
N TRP A 464 -12.62 6.07 22.49
CA TRP A 464 -11.90 6.51 21.28
C TRP A 464 -11.14 7.81 21.50
N ALA A 465 -11.69 8.75 22.26
CA ALA A 465 -11.01 10.00 22.58
C ALA A 465 -9.83 9.79 23.55
N ALA A 466 -9.95 8.87 24.51
CA ALA A 466 -8.83 8.48 25.36
C ALA A 466 -7.71 7.84 24.55
N ASP A 467 -8.03 6.90 23.65
CA ASP A 467 -7.08 6.23 22.77
C ASP A 467 -6.41 7.24 21.81
N ALA A 468 -7.18 8.15 21.21
CA ALA A 468 -6.65 9.18 20.32
C ALA A 468 -5.64 10.09 21.03
N ARG A 469 -5.96 10.55 22.25
CA ARG A 469 -5.04 11.36 23.06
C ARG A 469 -3.77 10.61 23.43
N ALA A 470 -3.88 9.33 23.80
CA ALA A 470 -2.73 8.50 24.09
C ALA A 470 -1.81 8.39 22.86
N HIS A 471 -2.37 8.18 21.67
CA HIS A 471 -1.60 8.16 20.44
C HIS A 471 -0.96 9.52 20.12
N PHE A 472 -1.70 10.63 20.21
CA PHE A 472 -1.14 11.97 20.00
C PHE A 472 0.03 12.29 20.93
N HIS A 473 -0.03 11.86 22.19
CA HIS A 473 1.09 11.99 23.13
C HIS A 473 2.35 11.23 22.69
N THR A 474 2.18 10.09 22.04
CA THR A 474 3.29 9.24 21.58
C THR A 474 3.81 9.61 20.18
N ASN A 475 3.10 10.47 19.43
CA ASN A 475 3.49 10.84 18.08
C ASN A 475 4.85 11.58 18.07
N THR A 476 5.72 11.18 17.14
CA THR A 476 7.06 11.74 16.95
C THR A 476 7.15 12.44 15.59
N GLY A 477 7.83 13.60 15.58
CA GLY A 477 7.90 14.46 14.40
C GLY A 477 6.60 15.21 14.12
N ASP A 478 6.57 15.86 12.95
CA ASP A 478 5.49 16.75 12.53
C ASP A 478 4.63 16.15 11.41
N SER A 479 4.89 14.92 10.97
CA SER A 479 4.14 14.29 9.86
C SER A 479 2.90 13.52 10.32
N THR A 480 1.86 13.52 9.48
CA THR A 480 0.67 12.67 9.63
C THR A 480 0.85 11.23 9.13
N GLY A 481 2.03 10.86 8.61
CA GLY A 481 2.32 9.53 8.05
C GLY A 481 2.63 8.43 9.08
N GLY A 482 2.61 7.17 8.63
CA GLY A 482 3.04 6.01 9.43
C GLY A 482 2.18 5.79 10.69
N ALA A 483 2.83 5.58 11.83
CA ALA A 483 2.15 5.34 13.11
C ALA A 483 1.36 6.57 13.61
N ASN A 484 1.77 7.79 13.20
CA ASN A 484 1.16 9.03 13.67
C ASN A 484 -0.30 9.18 13.21
N LEU A 485 -0.65 8.61 12.05
CA LEU A 485 -1.98 8.68 11.44
C LEU A 485 -3.08 8.12 12.36
N LYS A 486 -2.72 7.17 13.24
CA LYS A 486 -3.72 6.43 14.02
C LYS A 486 -4.55 7.34 14.93
N ALA A 487 -3.91 8.36 15.49
CA ALA A 487 -4.61 9.35 16.32
C ALA A 487 -5.66 10.12 15.51
N TYR A 488 -5.27 10.61 14.33
CA TYR A 488 -6.14 11.38 13.43
C TYR A 488 -7.32 10.55 12.90
N ASP A 489 -7.12 9.26 12.58
CA ASP A 489 -8.17 8.30 12.18
C ASP A 489 -9.23 8.11 13.27
N LEU A 490 -8.81 8.01 14.54
CA LEU A 490 -9.75 7.90 15.66
C LEU A 490 -10.61 9.16 15.81
N VAL A 491 -10.03 10.35 15.65
CA VAL A 491 -10.80 11.61 15.68
C VAL A 491 -11.75 11.72 14.49
N GLY A 492 -11.31 11.34 13.29
CA GLY A 492 -12.18 11.27 12.11
C GLY A 492 -13.38 10.33 12.31
N GLN A 493 -13.19 9.21 13.02
CA GLN A 493 -14.27 8.29 13.38
C GLN A 493 -15.25 8.89 14.40
N ILE A 494 -14.74 9.62 15.40
CA ILE A 494 -15.58 10.38 16.35
C ILE A 494 -16.43 11.39 15.59
N ALA A 495 -15.80 12.22 14.75
CA ALA A 495 -16.48 13.22 13.93
C ALA A 495 -17.55 12.59 13.05
N ARG A 496 -17.23 11.49 12.35
CA ARG A 496 -18.20 10.75 11.52
C ARG A 496 -19.40 10.25 12.34
N HIS A 497 -19.16 9.74 13.53
CA HIS A 497 -20.22 9.25 14.41
C HIS A 497 -21.17 10.38 14.80
N MET A 498 -20.63 11.53 15.19
CA MET A 498 -21.41 12.72 15.53
C MET A 498 -22.20 13.27 14.33
N LEU A 499 -21.56 13.37 13.15
CA LEU A 499 -22.22 13.79 11.91
C LEU A 499 -23.32 12.83 11.45
N ARG A 500 -23.13 11.51 11.63
CA ARG A 500 -24.20 10.52 11.38
C ARG A 500 -25.38 10.71 12.33
N ALA A 501 -25.11 11.06 13.58
CA ALA A 501 -26.16 11.30 14.59
C ALA A 501 -26.95 12.59 14.30
N LEU A 502 -26.33 13.63 13.74
CA LEU A 502 -27.04 14.81 13.22
C LEU A 502 -27.98 14.42 12.05
N GLY A 503 -27.50 13.54 11.18
CA GLY A 503 -28.23 13.05 10.02
C GLY A 503 -28.22 14.02 8.84
N ARG A 504 -28.57 13.51 7.66
CA ARG A 504 -28.39 14.20 6.37
C ARG A 504 -29.07 15.57 6.29
N THR A 505 -30.21 15.76 6.95
CA THR A 505 -31.00 17.00 6.89
C THR A 505 -30.50 18.09 7.83
N HIS A 506 -29.57 17.80 8.75
CA HIS A 506 -29.09 18.74 9.77
C HIS A 506 -27.60 19.06 9.64
N MET A 507 -26.99 18.74 8.50
CA MET A 507 -25.57 18.98 8.26
C MET A 507 -25.17 20.47 8.24
N LEU A 508 -26.12 21.41 8.08
CA LEU A 508 -25.88 22.84 8.37
C LEU A 508 -25.40 23.09 9.81
N GLN A 509 -25.73 22.19 10.74
CA GLN A 509 -25.33 22.23 12.14
C GLN A 509 -24.04 21.44 12.41
N ALA A 510 -23.32 20.99 11.37
CA ALA A 510 -22.09 20.20 11.54
C ALA A 510 -21.05 20.93 12.40
N HIS A 511 -20.96 22.26 12.32
CA HIS A 511 -20.11 23.09 13.18
C HIS A 511 -20.36 22.88 14.68
N ALA A 512 -21.56 22.43 15.08
CA ALA A 512 -21.89 22.18 16.48
C ALA A 512 -21.17 20.97 17.09
N ILE A 513 -20.54 20.10 16.27
CA ILE A 513 -19.77 18.97 16.79
C ILE A 513 -18.39 19.40 17.32
N GLU A 514 -17.84 20.52 16.82
CA GLU A 514 -16.53 21.05 17.21
C GLU A 514 -16.39 21.20 18.74
N PRO A 515 -17.23 21.99 19.44
CA PRO A 515 -17.11 22.11 20.90
C PRO A 515 -17.33 20.79 21.64
N ALA A 516 -18.06 19.83 21.05
CA ALA A 516 -18.25 18.51 21.63
C ALA A 516 -17.00 17.64 21.51
N ILE A 517 -16.26 17.73 20.41
CA ILE A 517 -14.98 17.04 20.22
C ILE A 517 -13.89 17.70 21.08
N ASP A 518 -13.88 19.03 21.15
CA ASP A 518 -12.91 19.78 21.96
C ASP A 518 -13.08 19.48 23.45
N SER A 519 -14.32 19.31 23.92
CA SER A 519 -14.62 18.88 25.29
C SER A 519 -14.06 17.50 25.65
N LEU A 520 -13.69 16.68 24.64
CA LEU A 520 -13.02 15.39 24.83
C LEU A 520 -11.48 15.53 24.93
N GLY A 521 -10.95 16.75 24.84
CA GLY A 521 -9.52 17.05 24.85
C GLY A 521 -8.82 16.74 23.52
N LEU A 522 -9.56 16.86 22.43
CA LEU A 522 -9.06 16.79 21.06
C LEU A 522 -9.10 18.20 20.46
N ASP A 523 -8.40 18.44 19.36
CA ASP A 523 -8.31 19.77 18.75
C ASP A 523 -8.81 19.69 17.31
N THR A 524 -9.96 20.31 17.04
CA THR A 524 -10.61 20.27 15.73
C THR A 524 -11.19 21.60 15.30
N GLU A 525 -11.23 21.84 13.99
CA GLU A 525 -11.94 22.98 13.39
C GLU A 525 -12.91 22.45 12.32
N VAL A 526 -14.16 22.92 12.31
CA VAL A 526 -15.19 22.40 11.39
C VAL A 526 -15.65 23.47 10.41
N ALA A 527 -15.46 23.21 9.12
CA ALA A 527 -15.93 24.06 8.04
C ALA A 527 -17.08 23.41 7.25
N ILE A 528 -18.03 24.23 6.82
CA ILE A 528 -19.13 23.84 5.93
C ILE A 528 -19.33 24.89 4.84
N ASP A 529 -19.89 24.47 3.71
CA ASP A 529 -20.45 25.38 2.72
C ASP A 529 -21.97 25.46 2.91
N PRO A 530 -22.53 26.61 3.36
CA PRO A 530 -23.98 26.75 3.54
C PRO A 530 -24.80 26.54 2.26
N ALA A 531 -24.20 26.78 1.09
CA ALA A 531 -24.86 26.55 -0.20
C ALA A 531 -24.89 25.05 -0.57
N GLN A 532 -24.00 24.24 0.01
CA GLN A 532 -23.93 22.80 -0.19
C GLN A 532 -23.92 22.06 1.17
N PRO A 533 -25.05 22.06 1.89
CA PRO A 533 -25.15 21.55 3.26
C PRO A 533 -25.09 20.03 3.36
N THR A 534 -24.53 19.33 2.38
CA THR A 534 -24.29 17.89 2.41
C THR A 534 -22.82 17.54 2.57
N PHE A 535 -21.94 18.55 2.58
CA PHE A 535 -20.51 18.43 2.72
C PHE A 535 -20.03 19.11 4.00
N ALA A 536 -19.07 18.50 4.70
CA ALA A 536 -18.42 19.09 5.86
C ALA A 536 -16.95 18.69 5.90
N LEU A 537 -16.09 19.64 6.25
CA LEU A 537 -14.68 19.43 6.51
C LEU A 537 -14.46 19.47 8.02
N VAL A 538 -13.79 18.47 8.59
CA VAL A 538 -13.34 18.49 9.98
C VAL A 538 -11.83 18.42 9.97
N MET A 539 -11.18 19.53 10.27
CA MET A 539 -9.74 19.57 10.45
C MET A 539 -9.37 19.03 11.82
N VAL A 540 -8.39 18.13 11.88
CA VAL A 540 -7.89 17.53 13.11
C VAL A 540 -6.44 17.92 13.31
N HIS A 541 -6.15 18.54 14.45
CA HIS A 541 -4.83 19.01 14.83
C HIS A 541 -4.23 18.12 15.92
N ASN A 542 -2.90 18.19 16.08
CA ASN A 542 -2.23 17.57 17.21
C ASN A 542 -2.17 18.56 18.39
N PRO A 543 -2.94 18.34 19.48
CA PRO A 543 -3.00 19.27 20.60
C PRO A 543 -1.66 19.43 21.34
N PHE A 544 -0.73 18.48 21.19
CA PHE A 544 0.60 18.53 21.83
C PHE A 544 1.69 19.07 20.89
N ARG A 545 1.39 19.23 19.60
CA ARG A 545 2.33 19.70 18.57
C ARG A 545 1.61 20.66 17.61
N PRO A 546 1.46 21.95 17.97
CA PRO A 546 0.73 22.93 17.15
C PRO A 546 1.34 23.25 15.77
N ARG A 547 2.53 22.73 15.46
CA ARG A 547 3.21 22.87 14.17
C ARG A 547 3.20 21.60 13.33
N ALA A 548 2.62 20.51 13.85
CA ALA A 548 2.48 19.28 13.09
C ALA A 548 1.46 19.45 11.97
N GLU A 549 1.63 18.66 10.90
CA GLU A 549 0.64 18.46 9.87
C GLU A 549 -0.72 18.09 10.49
N SER A 550 -1.79 18.58 9.86
CA SER A 550 -3.16 18.27 10.23
C SER A 550 -3.78 17.29 9.24
N VAL A 551 -4.88 16.65 9.64
CA VAL A 551 -5.69 15.83 8.74
C VAL A 551 -7.07 16.44 8.63
N GLY A 552 -7.44 16.89 7.43
CA GLY A 552 -8.80 17.31 7.10
C GLY A 552 -9.63 16.12 6.66
N TRP A 553 -10.65 15.79 7.44
CA TRP A 553 -11.63 14.76 7.12
C TRP A 553 -12.80 15.36 6.34
N LEU A 554 -12.92 14.94 5.08
CA LEU A 554 -13.98 15.31 4.16
C LEU A 554 -15.17 14.40 4.36
N PHE A 555 -16.34 14.95 4.65
CA PHE A 555 -17.59 14.20 4.81
C PHE A 555 -18.60 14.57 3.75
N TRP A 556 -19.22 13.58 3.11
CA TRP A 556 -20.31 13.81 2.14
C TRP A 556 -21.32 12.66 2.14
N TYR A 557 -22.56 12.95 1.78
CA TYR A 557 -23.59 11.92 1.63
C TYR A 557 -23.63 11.37 0.20
N ARG A 558 -23.49 10.05 0.08
CA ARG A 558 -23.91 9.31 -1.11
C ARG A 558 -25.19 8.56 -0.79
N GLN A 559 -26.32 9.05 -1.29
CA GLN A 559 -27.66 8.59 -0.89
C GLN A 559 -27.85 8.71 0.64
N ASN A 560 -27.85 7.60 1.37
CA ASN A 560 -28.00 7.56 2.83
C ASN A 560 -26.68 7.23 3.57
N ASP A 561 -25.59 7.01 2.82
CA ASP A 561 -24.31 6.65 3.40
C ASP A 561 -23.41 7.89 3.53
N LEU A 562 -23.07 8.25 4.77
CA LEU A 562 -22.07 9.27 5.06
C LEU A 562 -20.67 8.71 4.76
N ARG A 563 -20.11 9.14 3.63
CA ARG A 563 -18.75 8.89 3.19
C ARG A 563 -17.79 9.80 3.96
N THR A 564 -16.55 9.35 4.06
CA THR A 564 -15.46 10.10 4.68
C THR A 564 -14.17 9.80 3.95
N GLN A 565 -13.29 10.78 3.86
CA GLN A 565 -11.93 10.67 3.33
C GLN A 565 -10.98 11.60 4.09
N GLY A 566 -9.77 11.14 4.38
CA GLY A 566 -8.74 11.95 5.03
C GLY A 566 -7.79 12.58 4.02
N VAL A 567 -7.46 13.85 4.22
CA VAL A 567 -6.46 14.59 3.43
C VAL A 567 -5.46 15.23 4.39
N SER A 568 -4.17 15.10 4.10
CA SER A 568 -3.11 15.70 4.91
C SER A 568 -2.85 17.14 4.48
N PHE A 569 -2.69 18.04 5.45
CA PHE A 569 -2.41 19.46 5.23
C PHE A 569 -1.17 19.85 6.05
N ARG A 570 -0.25 20.65 5.48
CA ARG A 570 0.89 21.20 6.25
C ARG A 570 0.51 22.45 7.03
N GLY A 571 -0.65 23.03 6.72
CA GLY A 571 -1.43 23.89 7.60
C GLY A 571 -2.69 23.19 8.08
N GLY A 572 -3.79 23.91 8.18
CA GLY A 572 -5.11 23.38 8.52
C GLY A 572 -5.96 24.30 9.37
N HIS A 573 -5.38 25.39 9.87
CA HIS A 573 -6.11 26.30 10.75
C HIS A 573 -6.96 27.27 9.95
N GLU A 574 -8.02 27.77 10.56
CA GLU A 574 -9.00 28.68 9.96
C GLU A 574 -9.53 28.16 8.60
N PRO A 575 -9.97 26.88 8.50
CA PRO A 575 -10.34 26.30 7.22
C PRO A 575 -11.59 26.98 6.65
N ARG A 576 -11.51 27.36 5.38
CA ARG A 576 -12.65 27.86 4.59
C ARG A 576 -12.84 26.95 3.40
N MET A 577 -14.08 26.60 3.09
CA MET A 577 -14.36 25.67 2.00
C MET A 577 -15.50 26.15 1.10
N LYS A 578 -15.43 25.74 -0.17
CA LYS A 578 -16.50 25.90 -1.14
C LYS A 578 -16.66 24.62 -1.95
N VAL A 579 -17.90 24.20 -2.19
CA VAL A 579 -18.24 23.03 -2.99
C VAL A 579 -19.22 23.45 -4.07
N TRP A 580 -19.03 22.98 -5.30
CA TRP A 580 -19.95 23.25 -6.40
C TRP A 580 -20.09 22.03 -7.30
N TYR A 581 -21.20 22.01 -8.05
CA TYR A 581 -21.50 20.95 -9.01
C TYR A 581 -21.00 21.37 -10.39
N GLU A 582 -20.12 20.57 -10.97
CA GLU A 582 -19.45 20.88 -12.24
C GLU A 582 -20.25 20.36 -13.45
N GLY A 583 -21.11 19.35 -13.24
CA GLY A 583 -21.89 18.73 -14.33
C GLY A 583 -21.11 17.77 -15.23
N ALA A 584 -19.80 17.67 -15.05
CA ALA A 584 -18.96 16.72 -15.78
C ALA A 584 -19.18 15.28 -15.28
N ALA A 585 -19.36 14.34 -16.21
CA ALA A 585 -19.57 12.92 -15.87
C ALA A 585 -18.33 12.29 -15.18
N SER A 586 -17.14 12.81 -15.44
CA SER A 586 -15.87 12.36 -14.84
C SER A 586 -15.61 12.96 -13.45
N ALA A 587 -16.10 14.18 -13.21
CA ALA A 587 -15.91 14.93 -11.97
C ALA A 587 -17.18 15.70 -11.60
N PRO A 588 -18.17 15.07 -10.92
CA PRO A 588 -19.47 15.69 -10.71
C PRO A 588 -19.42 16.87 -9.72
N TYR A 589 -18.50 16.85 -8.76
CA TYR A 589 -18.32 17.92 -7.78
C TYR A 589 -16.85 18.30 -7.64
N GLU A 590 -16.62 19.57 -7.36
CA GLU A 590 -15.32 20.08 -6.95
C GLU A 590 -15.41 20.71 -5.56
N TRP A 591 -14.33 20.65 -4.81
CA TRP A 591 -14.23 21.13 -3.43
C TRP A 591 -12.91 21.87 -3.26
N ALA A 592 -13.00 23.20 -3.09
CA ALA A 592 -11.86 24.05 -2.80
C ALA A 592 -11.77 24.37 -1.30
N ILE A 593 -10.56 24.37 -0.77
CA ILE A 593 -10.26 24.59 0.65
C ILE A 593 -9.13 25.61 0.73
N LEU A 594 -9.32 26.61 1.59
CA LEU A 594 -8.28 27.51 2.07
C LEU A 594 -8.00 27.19 3.53
N ASP A 595 -6.72 27.16 3.90
CA ASP A 595 -6.29 26.97 5.29
C ASP A 595 -5.06 27.81 5.60
N ARG A 596 -4.65 27.84 6.87
CA ARG A 596 -3.49 28.60 7.34
C ARG A 596 -2.53 27.72 8.13
N THR A 597 -1.27 28.12 8.07
CA THR A 597 -0.20 27.54 8.89
C THR A 597 0.15 28.49 10.04
N PRO A 598 0.04 28.08 11.31
CA PRO A 598 0.33 28.94 12.46
C PRO A 598 1.73 29.53 12.39
N GLY A 599 1.83 30.86 12.54
CA GLY A 599 3.09 31.59 12.52
C GLY A 599 3.70 31.81 11.13
N LYS A 600 3.08 31.31 10.05
CA LYS A 600 3.35 31.75 8.68
C LYS A 600 2.28 32.75 8.25
N GLY A 601 2.67 33.75 7.46
CA GLY A 601 1.71 34.58 6.74
C GLY A 601 1.12 33.81 5.55
N GLY A 602 0.03 34.33 4.96
CA GLY A 602 -0.56 33.73 3.77
C GLY A 602 -1.72 32.79 4.03
N TYR A 603 -2.13 32.13 2.94
CA TYR A 603 -3.06 31.02 2.91
C TYR A 603 -2.43 29.85 2.13
N ASN A 604 -2.85 28.64 2.49
CA ASN A 604 -2.67 27.44 1.70
C ASN A 604 -3.95 27.20 0.89
N PHE A 605 -3.82 26.51 -0.24
CA PHE A 605 -4.94 26.20 -1.13
C PHE A 605 -4.95 24.72 -1.50
N THR A 606 -6.13 24.12 -1.50
CA THR A 606 -6.36 22.74 -1.99
C THR A 606 -7.63 22.69 -2.83
N LEU A 607 -7.54 22.11 -4.03
CA LEU A 607 -8.69 21.78 -4.89
C LEU A 607 -8.81 20.27 -5.01
N LEU A 608 -10.01 19.77 -4.76
CA LEU A 608 -10.34 18.36 -4.84
C LEU A 608 -11.43 18.13 -5.88
N ARG A 609 -11.30 17.08 -6.70
CA ARG A 609 -12.31 16.66 -7.66
C ARG A 609 -12.89 15.31 -7.28
N MET A 610 -14.22 15.24 -7.18
CA MET A 610 -14.90 13.98 -6.89
C MET A 610 -14.80 13.07 -8.10
N ASN A 611 -14.60 11.77 -7.90
CA ASN A 611 -14.67 10.84 -9.02
C ASN A 611 -16.11 10.63 -9.53
N ALA A 612 -16.25 10.11 -10.75
CA ALA A 612 -17.54 9.85 -11.41
C ALA A 612 -18.55 9.06 -10.55
N GLN A 613 -18.08 8.15 -9.69
CA GLN A 613 -18.93 7.28 -8.87
C GLN A 613 -19.23 7.83 -7.46
N ALA A 614 -18.70 9.02 -7.12
CA ALA A 614 -18.81 9.67 -5.81
C ALA A 614 -18.25 8.84 -4.64
N TYR A 615 -17.22 8.03 -4.90
CA TYR A 615 -16.57 7.17 -3.91
C TYR A 615 -15.40 7.84 -3.19
N PHE A 616 -14.66 8.71 -3.88
CA PHE A 616 -13.52 9.42 -3.33
C PHE A 616 -13.29 10.74 -4.08
N TRP A 617 -12.43 11.56 -3.51
CA TRP A 617 -11.93 12.82 -4.05
C TRP A 617 -10.46 12.66 -4.42
N ASP A 618 -10.09 13.12 -5.60
CA ASP A 618 -8.70 13.26 -6.02
C ASP A 618 -8.26 14.71 -5.76
N ALA A 619 -7.04 14.91 -5.28
CA ALA A 619 -6.48 16.25 -5.11
C ALA A 619 -5.86 16.71 -6.42
N ASP A 620 -6.47 17.74 -7.01
CA ASP A 620 -6.05 18.32 -8.29
C ASP A 620 -5.13 19.52 -8.09
N GLN A 621 -5.29 20.28 -6.99
CA GLN A 621 -4.35 21.32 -6.57
C GLN A 621 -4.19 21.24 -5.05
N TYR A 622 -3.03 21.60 -4.52
CA TYR A 622 -2.69 21.51 -3.10
C TYR A 622 -1.52 22.46 -2.77
N GLU A 623 -1.07 22.50 -1.52
CA GLU A 623 0.02 23.40 -1.11
C GLU A 623 1.29 23.18 -1.96
N GLY A 624 1.76 24.26 -2.61
CA GLY A 624 2.86 24.23 -3.58
C GLY A 624 2.39 24.04 -5.03
N TYR A 625 1.21 23.47 -5.27
CA TYR A 625 0.64 23.26 -6.59
C TYR A 625 -0.76 23.88 -6.72
N GLY A 626 -0.81 25.14 -7.16
CA GLY A 626 -2.05 25.91 -7.31
C GLY A 626 -1.79 27.41 -7.18
N PRO A 627 -2.83 28.21 -6.89
CA PRO A 627 -2.68 29.62 -6.53
C PRO A 627 -1.62 29.85 -5.43
N ASP A 628 -0.63 30.68 -5.71
CA ASP A 628 0.32 31.14 -4.69
C ASP A 628 -0.33 32.23 -3.84
N LEU A 629 -0.69 31.85 -2.61
CA LEU A 629 -1.34 32.69 -1.63
C LEU A 629 -0.44 32.92 -0.40
N SER A 630 0.85 32.61 -0.49
CA SER A 630 1.78 32.68 0.64
C SER A 630 2.00 34.11 1.17
N ASP A 631 1.76 35.12 0.33
CA ASP A 631 1.82 36.55 0.65
C ASP A 631 0.43 37.19 0.85
N ALA A 632 -0.64 36.41 0.69
CA ALA A 632 -2.00 36.90 0.80
C ALA A 632 -2.36 37.21 2.27
N ILE A 633 -2.90 38.41 2.49
CA ILE A 633 -3.40 38.85 3.80
C ILE A 633 -4.82 38.33 4.01
N GLU A 634 -5.60 38.32 2.93
CA GLU A 634 -6.97 37.83 2.88
C GLU A 634 -7.17 37.05 1.58
N ALA A 635 -7.92 35.95 1.65
CA ALA A 635 -8.32 35.19 0.47
C ALA A 635 -9.71 34.58 0.69
N GLY A 636 -10.50 34.46 -0.38
CA GLY A 636 -11.84 33.91 -0.30
C GLY A 636 -12.42 33.52 -1.65
N PHE A 637 -13.48 32.71 -1.59
CA PHE A 637 -14.24 32.25 -2.74
C PHE A 637 -15.45 33.15 -2.99
N MET A 638 -15.65 33.57 -4.24
CA MET A 638 -16.77 34.40 -4.64
C MET A 638 -17.16 34.08 -6.09
N ASP A 639 -18.45 33.89 -6.34
CA ASP A 639 -19.00 33.72 -7.69
C ASP A 639 -19.30 35.12 -8.26
N ILE A 640 -18.31 35.70 -8.93
CA ILE A 640 -18.32 37.08 -9.41
C ILE A 640 -19.17 37.21 -10.67
N ASP A 641 -19.09 36.22 -11.56
CA ASP A 641 -19.77 36.24 -12.85
C ASP A 641 -21.16 35.57 -12.82
N HIS A 642 -21.54 34.99 -11.68
CA HIS A 642 -22.83 34.34 -11.41
C HIS A 642 -23.05 33.07 -12.25
N ASP A 643 -21.99 32.37 -12.63
CA ASP A 643 -22.05 31.12 -13.38
C ASP A 643 -22.24 29.87 -12.46
N GLY A 644 -22.22 30.08 -11.14
CA GLY A 644 -22.36 29.03 -10.13
C GLY A 644 -21.04 28.34 -9.75
N ARG A 645 -19.92 28.74 -10.35
CA ARG A 645 -18.56 28.35 -9.99
C ARG A 645 -17.93 29.49 -9.19
N PRO A 646 -17.21 29.19 -8.11
CA PRO A 646 -16.52 30.23 -7.36
C PRO A 646 -15.21 30.64 -8.06
N GLU A 647 -14.97 31.93 -8.22
CA GLU A 647 -13.61 32.48 -8.37
C GLU A 647 -12.92 32.56 -7.02
N LEU A 648 -11.58 32.53 -7.05
CA LEU A 648 -10.76 32.75 -5.88
C LEU A 648 -10.15 34.15 -5.95
N LEU A 649 -10.43 34.95 -4.93
CA LEU A 649 -9.93 36.31 -4.80
C LEU A 649 -8.93 36.38 -3.64
N ALA A 650 -7.76 36.97 -3.89
CA ALA A 650 -6.72 37.13 -2.89
C ALA A 650 -6.17 38.56 -2.86
N TRP A 651 -5.97 39.10 -1.66
CA TRP A 651 -5.37 40.42 -1.46
C TRP A 651 -4.02 40.27 -0.77
N ALA A 652 -2.96 40.65 -1.48
CA ALA A 652 -1.58 40.63 -0.98
C ALA A 652 -1.05 42.05 -0.79
N ARG A 653 -0.05 42.22 0.07
CA ARG A 653 0.75 43.47 0.08
C ARG A 653 1.63 43.48 -1.16
N ALA A 654 1.60 44.58 -1.90
CA ALA A 654 2.55 44.77 -2.98
C ALA A 654 3.98 44.86 -2.42
N GLU A 655 4.96 44.38 -3.19
CA GLU A 655 6.36 44.49 -2.79
C GLU A 655 6.76 45.96 -2.55
N PRO A 656 7.61 46.23 -1.53
CA PRO A 656 8.12 47.58 -1.30
C PRO A 656 8.91 48.05 -2.54
N GLU A 657 8.44 49.10 -3.21
CA GLU A 657 9.21 49.71 -4.28
C GLU A 657 10.44 50.44 -3.71
N SER A 658 11.61 50.27 -4.34
CA SER A 658 12.86 50.93 -3.96
C SER A 658 12.82 52.47 -4.01
N LEU A 659 11.78 53.04 -4.61
CA LEU A 659 11.57 54.48 -4.75
C LEU A 659 10.84 55.10 -3.55
N PHE A 660 10.30 54.30 -2.63
CA PHE A 660 9.52 54.78 -1.49
C PHE A 660 9.88 54.02 -0.21
N GLU A 661 10.33 54.76 0.80
CA GLU A 661 10.44 54.23 2.16
C GLU A 661 9.05 54.32 2.80
N THR A 662 8.38 53.17 2.98
CA THR A 662 7.04 53.13 3.59
C THR A 662 7.13 53.50 5.07
N CYS A 663 6.35 54.49 5.52
CA CYS A 663 6.26 54.83 6.95
C CYS A 663 5.76 53.64 7.78
N ARG A 664 6.36 53.46 8.96
CA ARG A 664 6.00 52.39 9.91
C ARG A 664 4.56 52.60 10.38
N GLY A 665 3.63 51.81 9.86
CA GLY A 665 2.19 51.87 10.19
C GLY A 665 1.29 52.50 9.12
N CYS A 666 1.83 52.92 7.97
CA CYS A 666 1.01 53.41 6.87
C CYS A 666 0.32 52.27 6.11
N PRO A 667 -0.90 52.48 5.57
CA PRO A 667 -1.57 51.48 4.73
C PRO A 667 -0.70 51.14 3.51
N GLY A 668 -0.28 49.89 3.43
CA GLY A 668 0.51 49.39 2.30
C GLY A 668 -0.28 49.41 1.00
N ILE A 669 0.43 49.35 -0.12
CA ILE A 669 -0.19 49.12 -1.43
C ILE A 669 -0.73 47.68 -1.44
N LEU A 670 -1.98 47.50 -1.88
CA LEU A 670 -2.62 46.19 -1.98
C LEU A 670 -2.67 45.76 -3.45
N THR A 671 -2.34 44.50 -3.69
CA THR A 671 -2.57 43.83 -4.97
C THR A 671 -3.71 42.85 -4.78
N GLU A 672 -4.76 43.03 -5.56
CA GLU A 672 -5.84 42.05 -5.70
C GLU A 672 -5.50 41.11 -6.85
N ARG A 673 -5.58 39.80 -6.59
CA ARG A 673 -5.37 38.73 -7.56
C ARG A 673 -6.67 37.94 -7.69
N LEU A 674 -7.17 37.85 -8.92
CA LEU A 674 -8.33 37.06 -9.29
C LEU A 674 -7.86 35.78 -9.97
N TYR A 675 -8.29 34.64 -9.44
CA TYR A 675 -8.05 33.33 -10.01
C TYR A 675 -9.37 32.73 -10.48
N THR A 676 -9.38 32.23 -11.72
CA THR A 676 -10.55 31.60 -12.34
C THR A 676 -10.31 30.11 -12.55
N LEU A 677 -11.38 29.31 -12.55
CA LEU A 677 -11.30 27.88 -12.73
C LEU A 677 -11.13 27.50 -14.21
N ALA A 678 -10.03 26.80 -14.54
CA ALA A 678 -9.73 26.22 -15.84
C ALA A 678 -9.75 24.67 -15.78
N GLU A 679 -9.50 24.00 -16.92
CA GLU A 679 -9.48 22.52 -17.00
C GLU A 679 -8.48 21.90 -15.99
N GLY A 680 -7.36 22.57 -15.72
CA GLY A 680 -6.32 22.16 -14.76
C GLY A 680 -6.46 22.72 -13.34
N GLY A 681 -7.59 23.35 -12.99
CA GLY A 681 -7.83 23.98 -11.70
C GLY A 681 -7.76 25.52 -11.76
N TYR A 682 -7.56 26.18 -10.62
CA TYR A 682 -7.47 27.64 -10.55
C TYR A 682 -6.18 28.16 -11.17
N GLU A 683 -6.32 29.14 -12.05
CA GLU A 683 -5.24 29.89 -12.68
C GLU A 683 -5.42 31.39 -12.45
N LEU A 684 -4.31 32.14 -12.37
CA LEU A 684 -4.35 33.59 -12.21
C LEU A 684 -4.88 34.23 -13.50
N ASP A 685 -6.06 34.85 -13.42
CA ASP A 685 -6.70 35.54 -14.55
C ASP A 685 -6.31 37.02 -14.58
N ASP A 686 -6.45 37.71 -13.45
CA ASP A 686 -6.12 39.13 -13.31
C ASP A 686 -5.35 39.42 -12.01
N SER A 687 -4.47 40.42 -12.08
CA SER A 687 -3.75 40.92 -10.91
C SER A 687 -3.62 42.43 -11.01
N ARG A 688 -4.30 43.15 -10.12
CA ARG A 688 -4.38 44.60 -10.13
C ARG A 688 -3.97 45.22 -8.80
N THR A 689 -3.17 46.27 -8.87
CA THR A 689 -2.87 47.10 -7.71
C THR A 689 -4.05 48.01 -7.42
N LEU A 690 -4.65 47.88 -6.23
CA LEU A 690 -5.81 48.67 -5.84
C LEU A 690 -5.41 50.10 -5.48
N PRO A 691 -6.17 51.12 -5.93
CA PRO A 691 -5.94 52.50 -5.56
C PRO A 691 -6.33 52.74 -4.09
N THR A 692 -5.40 52.56 -3.16
CA THR A 692 -5.48 53.11 -1.80
C THR A 692 -5.26 54.63 -1.83
N ALA A 693 -5.77 55.38 -0.84
CA ALA A 693 -5.51 56.84 -0.73
C ALA A 693 -4.01 57.17 -0.80
N TYR A 694 -3.16 56.29 -0.24
CA TYR A 694 -1.71 56.35 -0.34
C TYR A 694 -1.22 56.14 -1.79
N SER A 695 -1.69 55.09 -2.47
CA SER A 695 -1.29 54.83 -3.87
C SER A 695 -1.79 55.90 -4.86
N THR A 696 -2.95 56.52 -4.60
CA THR A 696 -3.45 57.65 -5.39
C THR A 696 -2.57 58.88 -5.19
N PHE A 697 -2.13 59.14 -3.97
CA PHE A 697 -1.16 60.20 -3.68
C PHE A 697 0.21 59.94 -4.33
N VAL A 698 0.70 58.70 -4.28
CA VAL A 698 1.94 58.28 -4.96
C VAL A 698 1.84 58.47 -6.48
N LEU A 699 0.73 58.04 -7.10
CA LEU A 699 0.44 58.24 -8.53
C LEU A 699 0.35 59.73 -8.90
N PHE A 700 -0.27 60.54 -8.05
CA PHE A 700 -0.33 61.99 -8.22
C PHE A 700 1.07 62.64 -8.21
N ILE A 701 1.94 62.25 -7.27
CA ILE A 701 3.33 62.71 -7.22
C ILE A 701 4.13 62.25 -8.47
N ARG A 702 3.89 61.03 -8.97
CA ARG A 702 4.49 60.54 -10.23
C ARG A 702 4.09 61.42 -11.42
N LEU A 703 2.80 61.74 -11.56
CA LEU A 703 2.29 62.60 -12.62
C LEU A 703 2.89 64.01 -12.54
N LEU A 704 3.08 64.55 -11.33
CA LEU A 704 3.74 65.84 -11.12
C LEU A 704 5.25 65.83 -11.48
N ARG A 705 5.98 64.73 -11.23
CA ARG A 705 7.39 64.61 -11.66
C ARG A 705 7.53 64.44 -13.16
N ILE A 706 6.64 63.68 -13.79
CA ILE A 706 6.60 63.53 -15.26
C ILE A 706 6.30 64.88 -15.91
N ALA A 707 5.35 65.64 -15.36
CA ALA A 707 5.02 66.99 -15.83
C ALA A 707 6.15 68.02 -15.61
N ARG A 708 7.10 67.76 -14.70
CA ARG A 708 8.24 68.64 -14.40
C ARG A 708 9.53 68.27 -15.12
N SER A 709 9.57 67.19 -15.90
CA SER A 709 10.77 66.81 -16.66
C SER A 709 10.76 67.51 -18.03
N PRO A 710 11.74 68.39 -18.35
CA PRO A 710 11.74 69.19 -19.59
C PRO A 710 11.87 68.38 -20.89
N SER A 711 12.04 67.05 -20.82
CA SER A 711 12.31 66.18 -21.97
C SER A 711 11.14 65.28 -22.38
N ALA A 712 9.94 65.42 -21.80
CA ALA A 712 8.79 64.56 -22.09
C ALA A 712 7.68 65.21 -22.96
N GLY A 713 7.97 66.32 -23.65
CA GLY A 713 7.02 66.97 -24.57
C GLY A 713 6.65 66.16 -25.83
N ALA A 714 7.17 64.95 -26.03
CA ALA A 714 6.96 64.19 -27.27
C ALA A 714 6.47 62.74 -27.10
N ARG A 715 6.08 62.29 -25.89
CA ARG A 715 5.52 60.93 -25.70
C ARG A 715 4.17 60.87 -24.96
N ALA A 716 3.54 62.01 -24.70
CA ALA A 716 2.24 62.09 -24.03
C ALA A 716 1.02 61.87 -24.96
N ALA A 717 1.17 61.22 -26.12
CA ALA A 717 0.08 60.92 -27.05
C ALA A 717 -0.09 59.40 -27.30
N GLY A 718 0.25 58.56 -26.31
CA GLY A 718 0.25 57.11 -26.47
C GLY A 718 -0.27 56.30 -25.28
N VAL A 719 -1.01 56.90 -24.34
CA VAL A 719 -1.72 56.15 -23.29
C VAL A 719 -3.19 56.01 -23.71
N GLY A 720 -3.41 55.19 -24.74
CA GLY A 720 -4.73 54.64 -25.03
C GLY A 720 -4.97 53.44 -24.13
N CYS A 721 -6.20 53.31 -23.62
CA CYS A 721 -6.72 52.09 -22.98
C CYS A 721 -6.30 50.85 -23.77
N GLY A 722 -5.33 50.10 -23.26
CA GLY A 722 -4.90 48.84 -23.85
C GLY A 722 -5.83 47.71 -23.39
N ARG A 723 -6.91 47.46 -24.14
CA ARG A 723 -7.51 46.12 -24.17
C ARG A 723 -6.45 45.16 -24.71
N SER A 724 -5.98 44.22 -23.90
CA SER A 724 -5.18 43.10 -24.38
C SER A 724 -6.07 42.21 -25.27
N LYS A 725 -5.55 41.91 -26.45
CA LYS A 725 -6.21 41.09 -27.47
C LYS A 725 -6.24 39.63 -27.02
N VAL A 726 -7.45 39.09 -26.89
CA VAL A 726 -7.71 37.64 -26.94
C VAL A 726 -7.35 37.13 -28.33
N SER A 727 -6.41 36.20 -28.41
CA SER A 727 -6.17 35.37 -29.60
C SER A 727 -7.27 34.32 -29.73
N ARG A 728 -8.18 34.50 -30.68
CA ARG A 728 -9.14 33.46 -31.10
C ARG A 728 -8.42 32.29 -31.78
N PRO A 729 -8.78 31.02 -31.50
CA PRO A 729 -8.38 29.91 -32.35
C PRO A 729 -9.22 29.93 -33.64
N THR A 730 -8.55 29.79 -34.77
CA THR A 730 -9.15 29.72 -36.10
C THR A 730 -9.80 28.35 -36.34
N ALA A 731 -11.10 28.36 -36.58
CA ALA A 731 -11.83 27.23 -37.14
C ALA A 731 -11.36 26.94 -38.57
N ARG A 732 -10.91 25.70 -38.84
CA ARG A 732 -10.80 25.17 -40.20
C ARG A 732 -12.16 24.61 -40.62
N GLY A 733 -12.86 25.33 -41.48
CA GLY A 733 -13.96 24.83 -42.29
C GLY A 733 -13.45 24.34 -43.66
N ARG A 734 -13.89 23.14 -44.06
CA ARG A 734 -13.78 22.58 -45.41
C ARG A 734 -14.56 23.41 -46.43
N ALA A 735 -13.99 23.61 -47.62
CA ALA A 735 -14.68 23.48 -48.91
C ALA A 735 -13.61 23.30 -50.01
N GLY A 736 -13.70 22.20 -50.76
CA GLY A 736 -12.71 21.70 -51.72
C GLY A 736 -12.57 20.20 -51.60
#